data_AF-A0A218XNK6-F1
#
_entry.id   AF-A0A218XNK6-F1
#
_cell.length_a   1.000
_cell.length_b   1.000
_cell.length_c   1.000
_cell.angle_alpha   90.00
_cell.angle_beta   90.00
_cell.angle_gamma   90.00
#
_symmetry.space_group_name_H-M   'P 1'
#
loop_
_entity.id
_entity.type
_entity.pdbx_description
1 polymer ?
#
loop_
_entity_poly.entity_id
_entity_poly.type
_entity_poly.pdbx_seq_one_letter_code
_entity_poly.pdbx_strand_id
1 'polypeptide(L)'
;MDASGYAIIPQECTYRWHYRPHRPLPPPLPVAPPGRTTVIDPCILSAVERDILWYSFRDLGLLEEALIHPSCVGSPSNYERLEFLGDSALGLAVTNHLYESYPELDPGQLSLLKAANISTEKLARAALRSGLYRCFRHNTATLDDKVREFAEAVKREENTVVHGGTVKAPKVLADVVESVAAAVYVDVNLNLKRLWVIFRHILEPIVTLDELRHQPQPVSMLYELCQKNGKTVNISHWLDGEKHIARVCVDGKFIASGSSEHREIAKLDAAKLALAKFADPKPAREREGAIGSPERVKKKLHRERKNFPSIFGVEEILGYEFRNRRLLEEALTHSSYDENSSYERLEFVGDAVLELALTNYVYSAYPKADQGQLSLLRAANISTEKFARVALYHGLYWFMRHSLAALDDKASPVSSKVQKFAKAVEEDGDAAVYGGSVKAPKVLADIAESVAAAIYVDIGFDLEQLWVIFRSLLEPVVTLEVLQHQPQPVTLLYELCQKKGKTVHFQNWKKHSRNITSVFVDGKFVASGSSRMKETAKLNAAKSALMKLSELEHLNRGEVEIPDWIDGPFEIEGAKQKLLELCGKKKWSYPTYSREKEMGPTNDKKFICSVKIPTSEGVLCMMGDEKNRIKDAENSAASLMIRALYESNLLS
;
A
#
# COMPACT_ATOMS: atom_id res chain seq x y z
N MET A 1 -11.06 -44.53 47.31
CA MET A 1 -12.29 -45.10 46.76
C MET A 1 -13.10 -43.94 46.20
N ASP A 2 -13.06 -43.86 44.88
CA ASP A 2 -13.96 -43.26 43.90
C ASP A 2 -14.76 -41.99 44.23
N ALA A 3 -14.48 -40.94 43.47
CA ALA A 3 -15.38 -39.82 43.22
C ALA A 3 -15.30 -39.43 41.73
N SER A 4 -16.07 -40.13 40.90
CA SER A 4 -16.39 -39.75 39.52
C SER A 4 -17.65 -38.86 39.53
N GLY A 5 -17.45 -37.54 39.41
CA GLY A 5 -18.51 -36.56 39.26
C GLY A 5 -18.35 -35.78 37.96
N TYR A 6 -18.63 -36.42 36.82
CA TYR A 6 -18.81 -35.73 35.55
C TYR A 6 -20.13 -34.97 35.59
N ALA A 7 -20.06 -33.64 35.68
CA ALA A 7 -21.19 -32.77 35.43
C ALA A 7 -21.36 -32.56 33.91
N ILE A 8 -22.61 -32.71 33.49
CA ILE A 8 -23.13 -32.84 32.13
C ILE A 8 -23.01 -31.50 31.39
N ILE A 9 -22.28 -31.49 30.27
CA ILE A 9 -22.31 -30.40 29.28
C ILE A 9 -23.56 -30.62 28.42
N PRO A 10 -24.48 -29.66 28.26
CA PRO A 10 -25.60 -29.82 27.34
C PRO A 10 -25.10 -29.93 25.90
N GLN A 11 -25.14 -31.15 25.35
CA GLN A 11 -25.18 -31.37 23.92
C GLN A 11 -26.57 -30.94 23.45
N GLU A 12 -26.66 -29.83 22.71
CA GLU A 12 -27.56 -29.60 21.57
C GLU A 12 -27.61 -28.09 21.25
N CYS A 13 -26.77 -27.66 20.32
CA CYS A 13 -27.01 -26.49 19.46
C CYS A 13 -26.49 -26.83 18.06
N THR A 14 -26.94 -27.97 17.52
CA THR A 14 -26.84 -28.25 16.09
C THR A 14 -27.89 -27.41 15.37
N TYR A 15 -27.53 -26.18 15.01
CA TYR A 15 -28.30 -25.44 14.00
C TYR A 15 -28.09 -26.13 12.64
N ARG A 16 -28.94 -27.13 12.35
CA ARG A 16 -29.13 -27.66 11.00
C ARG A 16 -29.79 -26.56 10.16
N TRP A 17 -28.99 -25.79 9.45
CA TRP A 17 -29.49 -24.87 8.44
C TRP A 17 -29.92 -25.67 7.21
N HIS A 18 -31.23 -25.75 6.98
CA HIS A 18 -31.74 -26.20 5.69
C HIS A 18 -31.31 -25.17 4.63
N TYR A 19 -30.30 -25.54 3.83
CA TYR A 19 -30.04 -24.94 2.53
C TYR A 19 -31.35 -24.92 1.74
N ARG A 20 -31.94 -23.74 1.53
CA ARG A 20 -33.02 -23.58 0.56
C ARG A 20 -32.36 -23.39 -0.81
N PRO A 21 -32.57 -24.30 -1.77
CA PRO A 21 -32.02 -24.13 -3.11
C PRO A 21 -32.63 -22.87 -3.74
N HIS A 22 -31.82 -22.21 -4.57
CA HIS A 22 -32.14 -21.10 -5.47
C HIS A 22 -33.63 -20.75 -5.58
N ARG A 23 -34.05 -19.63 -4.96
CA ARG A 23 -35.27 -18.95 -5.41
C ARG A 23 -35.01 -18.36 -6.82
N PRO A 24 -36.02 -18.37 -7.71
CA PRO A 24 -35.90 -17.72 -9.00
C PRO A 24 -35.51 -16.25 -8.82
N LEU A 25 -34.73 -15.72 -9.77
CA LEU A 25 -34.34 -14.31 -9.81
C LEU A 25 -35.55 -13.42 -9.49
N PRO A 26 -35.40 -12.41 -8.62
CA PRO A 26 -36.47 -11.44 -8.41
C PRO A 26 -36.90 -10.86 -9.78
N PRO A 27 -38.20 -10.51 -9.94
CA PRO A 27 -38.67 -9.87 -11.17
C PRO A 27 -37.75 -8.68 -11.49
N PRO A 28 -37.52 -8.37 -12.77
CA PRO A 28 -36.61 -7.30 -13.14
C PRO A 28 -37.03 -6.04 -12.39
N LEU A 29 -36.14 -5.58 -11.50
CA LEU A 29 -36.29 -4.30 -10.82
C LEU A 29 -36.65 -3.25 -11.88
N PRO A 30 -37.60 -2.34 -11.60
CA PRO A 30 -37.95 -1.29 -12.54
C PRO A 30 -36.65 -0.63 -12.99
N VAL A 31 -36.43 -0.64 -14.31
CA VAL A 31 -35.28 0.06 -14.90
C VAL A 31 -35.57 1.53 -14.63
N ALA A 32 -34.97 2.06 -13.57
CA ALA A 32 -35.04 3.48 -13.35
C ALA A 32 -34.41 4.11 -14.60
N PRO A 33 -35.07 5.08 -15.25
CA PRO A 33 -34.41 5.85 -16.29
C PRO A 33 -33.10 6.42 -15.69
N PRO A 34 -32.06 6.67 -16.50
CA PRO A 34 -30.90 7.42 -16.07
C PRO A 34 -31.38 8.82 -15.65
N GLY A 35 -31.80 8.91 -14.40
CA GLY A 35 -32.54 10.01 -13.83
C GLY A 35 -31.54 10.97 -13.23
N ARG A 36 -31.53 12.20 -13.74
CA ARG A 36 -30.73 13.33 -13.23
C ARG A 36 -31.12 13.78 -11.81
N THR A 37 -31.94 13.00 -11.11
CA THR A 37 -32.49 13.31 -9.78
C THR A 37 -31.65 12.63 -8.70
N THR A 38 -31.26 13.40 -7.70
CA THR A 38 -30.45 12.98 -6.55
C THR A 38 -31.20 12.12 -5.54
N VAL A 39 -32.54 12.18 -5.56
CA VAL A 39 -33.41 11.41 -4.66
C VAL A 39 -33.61 10.00 -5.21
N ILE A 40 -33.28 8.99 -4.41
CA ILE A 40 -33.54 7.60 -4.77
C ILE A 40 -35.02 7.30 -4.53
N ASP A 41 -35.68 6.68 -5.52
CA ASP A 41 -37.06 6.22 -5.37
C ASP A 41 -37.16 5.27 -4.15
N PRO A 42 -38.05 5.54 -3.17
CA PRO A 42 -38.23 4.67 -2.00
C PRO A 42 -38.50 3.20 -2.34
N CYS A 43 -39.06 2.91 -3.53
CA CYS A 43 -39.27 1.55 -4.01
C CYS A 43 -37.94 0.82 -4.28
N ILE A 44 -36.90 1.53 -4.72
CA ILE A 44 -35.56 0.98 -4.94
C ILE A 44 -34.91 0.65 -3.60
N LEU A 45 -34.98 1.57 -2.62
CA LEU A 45 -34.45 1.32 -1.27
C LEU A 45 -35.13 0.10 -0.65
N SER A 46 -36.47 0.03 -0.73
CA SER A 46 -37.25 -1.12 -0.25
C SER A 46 -36.88 -2.44 -0.95
N ALA A 47 -36.54 -2.38 -2.24
CA ALA A 47 -36.09 -3.55 -3.00
C ALA A 47 -34.70 -4.00 -2.58
N VAL A 48 -33.77 -3.06 -2.30
CA VAL A 48 -32.45 -3.40 -1.76
C VAL A 48 -32.58 -4.08 -0.40
N GLU A 49 -33.40 -3.54 0.51
CA GLU A 49 -33.66 -4.15 1.82
C GLU A 49 -34.22 -5.57 1.72
N ARG A 50 -35.30 -5.74 0.96
CA ARG A 50 -36.08 -6.99 0.92
C ARG A 50 -35.51 -8.04 -0.03
N ASP A 51 -35.00 -7.63 -1.18
CA ASP A 51 -34.67 -8.55 -2.27
C ASP A 51 -33.15 -8.79 -2.37
N ILE A 52 -32.32 -7.85 -1.90
CA ILE A 52 -30.85 -7.95 -1.96
C ILE A 52 -30.23 -8.24 -0.59
N LEU A 53 -30.43 -7.40 0.43
CA LEU A 53 -29.74 -7.52 1.72
C LEU A 53 -30.44 -8.44 2.71
N TRP A 54 -31.76 -8.62 2.56
CA TRP A 54 -32.62 -9.28 3.56
C TRP A 54 -32.51 -8.64 4.94
N TYR A 55 -32.36 -7.31 4.95
CA TYR A 55 -32.14 -6.48 6.12
C TYR A 55 -32.96 -5.20 6.01
N SER A 56 -33.59 -4.79 7.12
CA SER A 56 -34.30 -3.51 7.20
C SER A 56 -33.48 -2.55 8.04
N PHE A 57 -33.15 -1.40 7.43
CA PHE A 57 -32.41 -0.32 8.05
C PHE A 57 -33.26 0.42 9.07
N ARG A 58 -32.62 0.86 10.16
CA ARG A 58 -33.22 1.83 11.08
C ARG A 58 -33.10 3.23 10.50
N ASP A 59 -32.00 3.51 9.82
CA ASP A 59 -31.75 4.73 9.08
C ASP A 59 -31.58 4.45 7.58
N LEU A 60 -32.64 4.66 6.81
CA LEU A 60 -32.62 4.54 5.34
C LEU A 60 -31.71 5.59 4.68
N GLY A 61 -31.38 6.70 5.37
CA GLY A 61 -30.45 7.70 4.87
C GLY A 61 -29.05 7.14 4.64
N LEU A 62 -28.62 6.16 5.44
CA LEU A 62 -27.34 5.46 5.25
C LEU A 62 -27.32 4.66 3.95
N LEU A 63 -28.42 3.99 3.62
CA LEU A 63 -28.55 3.23 2.37
C LEU A 63 -28.65 4.17 1.16
N GLU A 64 -29.37 5.28 1.30
CA GLU A 64 -29.44 6.30 0.25
C GLU A 64 -28.06 6.90 -0.04
N GLU A 65 -27.29 7.29 0.98
CA GLU A 65 -25.93 7.79 0.84
C GLU A 65 -25.01 6.77 0.16
N ALA A 66 -25.07 5.50 0.57
CA ALA A 66 -24.26 4.42 -0.01
C ALA A 66 -24.50 4.19 -1.50
N LEU A 67 -25.67 4.60 -2.01
CA LEU A 67 -26.09 4.38 -3.40
C LEU A 67 -25.94 5.61 -4.30
N ILE A 68 -25.33 6.70 -3.83
CA ILE A 68 -25.17 7.96 -4.58
C ILE A 68 -23.70 8.20 -4.96
N HIS A 69 -23.42 8.25 -6.27
CA HIS A 69 -22.12 8.61 -6.82
C HIS A 69 -21.84 10.13 -6.72
N PRO A 70 -20.57 10.55 -6.52
CA PRO A 70 -20.17 11.96 -6.49
C PRO A 70 -20.56 12.81 -7.71
N SER A 71 -20.87 12.18 -8.85
CA SER A 71 -21.30 12.89 -10.07
C SER A 71 -22.77 13.33 -10.03
N CYS A 72 -23.54 12.89 -9.04
CA CYS A 72 -24.90 13.35 -8.80
C CYS A 72 -24.90 14.72 -8.10
N VAL A 73 -25.25 15.77 -8.84
CA VAL A 73 -25.25 17.15 -8.32
C VAL A 73 -26.49 17.40 -7.47
N GLY A 74 -26.31 17.83 -6.22
CA GLY A 74 -27.39 18.25 -5.32
C GLY A 74 -27.67 17.32 -4.12
N SER A 75 -26.94 16.21 -3.99
CA SER A 75 -26.96 15.39 -2.77
C SER A 75 -26.03 15.99 -1.71
N PRO A 76 -26.42 16.01 -0.43
CA PRO A 76 -25.58 16.52 0.65
C PRO A 76 -24.40 15.59 0.98
N SER A 77 -24.51 14.30 0.64
CA SER A 77 -23.49 13.27 0.85
C SER A 77 -23.44 12.28 -0.34
N ASN A 78 -22.38 11.48 -0.38
CA ASN A 78 -22.12 10.47 -1.40
C ASN A 78 -21.51 9.22 -0.74
N TYR A 79 -21.34 8.15 -1.52
CA TYR A 79 -20.88 6.87 -0.99
C TYR A 79 -19.43 6.86 -0.47
N GLU A 80 -18.57 7.82 -0.81
CA GLU A 80 -17.11 7.74 -0.66
C GLU A 80 -16.66 7.61 0.81
N ARG A 81 -17.37 8.30 1.73
CA ARG A 81 -17.11 8.16 3.17
C ARG A 81 -17.47 6.77 3.69
N LEU A 82 -18.57 6.20 3.19
CA LEU A 82 -19.01 4.85 3.53
C LEU A 82 -18.11 3.80 2.89
N GLU A 83 -17.64 3.98 1.64
CA GLU A 83 -16.62 3.11 1.02
C GLU A 83 -15.38 2.99 1.92
N PHE A 84 -14.84 4.12 2.40
CA PHE A 84 -13.68 4.13 3.28
C PHE A 84 -13.86 3.28 4.54
N LEU A 85 -15.04 3.34 5.17
CA LEU A 85 -15.36 2.51 6.32
C LEU A 85 -15.59 1.05 5.94
N GLY A 86 -16.25 0.82 4.81
CA GLY A 86 -16.64 -0.49 4.29
C GLY A 86 -15.48 -1.35 3.84
N ASP A 87 -14.45 -0.74 3.24
CA ASP A 87 -13.17 -1.35 2.88
C ASP A 87 -12.56 -2.07 4.09
N SER A 88 -12.33 -1.33 5.19
CA SER A 88 -11.78 -1.93 6.41
C SER A 88 -12.76 -2.88 7.10
N ALA A 89 -14.08 -2.61 7.06
CA ALA A 89 -15.09 -3.44 7.73
C ALA A 89 -15.24 -4.82 7.06
N LEU A 90 -15.36 -4.86 5.73
CA LEU A 90 -15.36 -6.12 4.97
C LEU A 90 -14.00 -6.81 5.08
N GLY A 91 -12.91 -6.05 5.06
CA GLY A 91 -11.55 -6.57 5.27
C GLY A 91 -11.45 -7.38 6.56
N LEU A 92 -11.87 -6.81 7.70
CA LEU A 92 -11.83 -7.52 8.98
C LEU A 92 -12.88 -8.64 9.08
N ALA A 93 -14.08 -8.47 8.52
CA ALA A 93 -15.12 -9.51 8.57
C ALA A 93 -14.67 -10.77 7.82
N VAL A 94 -14.06 -10.62 6.64
CA VAL A 94 -13.46 -11.73 5.89
C VAL A 94 -12.25 -12.29 6.63
N THR A 95 -11.36 -11.45 7.17
CA THR A 95 -10.20 -11.90 7.96
C THR A 95 -10.63 -12.78 9.15
N ASN A 96 -11.64 -12.35 9.93
CA ASN A 96 -12.19 -13.14 11.03
C ASN A 96 -12.70 -14.50 10.54
N HIS A 97 -13.52 -14.50 9.48
CA HIS A 97 -14.05 -15.73 8.91
C HIS A 97 -12.95 -16.70 8.48
N LEU A 98 -11.92 -16.21 7.80
CA LEU A 98 -10.79 -17.03 7.33
C LEU A 98 -9.96 -17.56 8.50
N TYR A 99 -9.66 -16.70 9.48
CA TYR A 99 -8.89 -17.09 10.67
C TYR A 99 -9.58 -18.22 11.46
N GLU A 100 -10.90 -18.10 11.67
CA GLU A 100 -11.70 -19.08 12.41
C GLU A 100 -11.98 -20.36 11.60
N SER A 101 -12.25 -20.24 10.30
CA SER A 101 -12.63 -21.40 9.46
C SER A 101 -11.42 -22.26 9.07
N TYR A 102 -10.21 -21.69 9.14
CA TYR A 102 -8.99 -22.32 8.67
C TYR A 102 -7.85 -22.26 9.71
N PRO A 103 -7.98 -22.97 10.85
CA PRO A 103 -6.99 -22.96 11.93
C PRO A 103 -5.63 -23.55 11.54
N GLU A 104 -5.58 -24.39 10.49
CA GLU A 104 -4.37 -25.09 10.06
C GLU A 104 -3.59 -24.37 8.94
N LEU A 105 -4.15 -23.31 8.34
CA LEU A 105 -3.48 -22.62 7.24
C LEU A 105 -2.37 -21.69 7.71
N ASP A 106 -1.32 -21.56 6.92
CA ASP A 106 -0.26 -20.59 7.21
C ASP A 106 -0.73 -19.14 6.89
N PRO A 107 -0.10 -18.11 7.49
CA PRO A 107 -0.47 -16.70 7.28
C PRO A 107 -0.37 -16.24 5.81
N GLY A 108 0.53 -16.84 5.01
CA GLY A 108 0.64 -16.54 3.59
C GLY A 108 -0.58 -17.02 2.80
N GLN A 109 -1.06 -18.22 3.10
CA GLN A 109 -2.30 -18.76 2.55
C GLN A 109 -3.52 -17.95 2.96
N LEU A 110 -3.62 -17.55 4.25
CA LEU A 110 -4.69 -16.69 4.73
C LEU A 110 -4.70 -15.32 4.03
N SER A 111 -3.51 -14.74 3.84
CA SER A 111 -3.36 -13.47 3.10
C SER A 111 -3.79 -13.59 1.64
N LEU A 112 -3.47 -14.71 0.99
CA LEU A 112 -3.90 -15.00 -0.38
C LEU A 112 -5.42 -15.13 -0.47
N LEU A 113 -6.04 -15.85 0.48
CA LEU A 113 -7.51 -16.00 0.57
C LEU A 113 -8.19 -14.66 0.82
N LYS A 114 -7.67 -13.85 1.75
CA LYS A 114 -8.18 -12.50 2.04
C LYS A 114 -8.18 -11.70 0.75
N ALA A 115 -7.03 -11.58 0.09
CA ALA A 115 -6.86 -10.83 -1.14
C ALA A 115 -7.80 -11.29 -2.27
N ALA A 116 -8.02 -12.59 -2.42
CA ALA A 116 -8.94 -13.11 -3.43
C ALA A 116 -10.42 -12.80 -3.14
N ASN A 117 -10.80 -12.77 -1.86
CA ASN A 117 -12.18 -12.56 -1.42
C ASN A 117 -12.60 -11.09 -1.33
N ILE A 118 -11.65 -10.17 -1.17
CA ILE A 118 -11.90 -8.72 -1.09
C ILE A 118 -11.37 -7.94 -2.29
N SER A 119 -10.95 -8.61 -3.36
CA SER A 119 -10.44 -7.89 -4.52
C SER A 119 -11.54 -7.09 -5.22
N THR A 120 -11.15 -5.99 -5.87
CA THR A 120 -12.05 -5.17 -6.69
C THR A 120 -12.83 -6.01 -7.70
N GLU A 121 -12.19 -7.00 -8.32
CA GLU A 121 -12.81 -7.90 -9.29
C GLU A 121 -13.89 -8.77 -8.64
N LYS A 122 -13.58 -9.37 -7.47
CA LYS A 122 -14.50 -10.24 -6.73
C LYS A 122 -15.72 -9.47 -6.25
N LEU A 123 -15.51 -8.28 -5.68
CA LEU A 123 -16.59 -7.40 -5.21
C LEU A 123 -17.41 -6.86 -6.40
N ALA A 124 -16.78 -6.49 -7.51
CA ALA A 124 -17.49 -6.06 -8.72
C ALA A 124 -18.41 -7.15 -9.30
N ARG A 125 -17.95 -8.40 -9.32
CA ARG A 125 -18.79 -9.56 -9.70
C ARG A 125 -19.95 -9.76 -8.72
N ALA A 126 -19.72 -9.57 -7.43
CA ALA A 126 -20.77 -9.62 -6.42
C ALA A 126 -21.83 -8.52 -6.63
N ALA A 127 -21.41 -7.30 -6.98
CA ALA A 127 -22.30 -6.18 -7.30
C ALA A 127 -23.20 -6.48 -8.51
N LEU A 128 -22.64 -7.09 -9.57
CA LEU A 128 -23.40 -7.49 -10.75
C LEU A 128 -24.38 -8.63 -10.45
N ARG A 129 -23.92 -9.66 -9.74
CA ARG A 129 -24.74 -10.84 -9.41
C ARG A 129 -25.91 -10.50 -8.50
N SER A 130 -25.69 -9.65 -7.51
CA SER A 130 -26.74 -9.18 -6.58
C SER A 130 -27.68 -8.16 -7.22
N GLY A 131 -27.28 -7.52 -8.32
CA GLY A 131 -28.02 -6.43 -8.95
C GLY A 131 -27.88 -5.09 -8.22
N LEU A 132 -26.96 -4.97 -7.26
CA LEU A 132 -26.76 -3.77 -6.44
C LEU A 132 -26.43 -2.54 -7.29
N TYR A 133 -25.62 -2.71 -8.34
CA TYR A 133 -25.30 -1.61 -9.27
C TYR A 133 -26.53 -1.01 -9.95
N ARG A 134 -27.61 -1.78 -10.17
CA ARG A 134 -28.84 -1.26 -10.78
C ARG A 134 -29.57 -0.25 -9.89
N CYS A 135 -29.28 -0.28 -8.60
CA CYS A 135 -29.83 0.63 -7.59
C CYS A 135 -28.94 1.87 -7.39
N PHE A 136 -27.71 1.84 -7.93
CA PHE A 136 -26.72 2.90 -7.78
C PHE A 136 -27.00 4.07 -8.73
N ARG A 137 -26.89 5.30 -8.22
CA ARG A 137 -27.13 6.53 -8.97
C ARG A 137 -25.84 7.21 -9.35
N HIS A 138 -25.67 7.49 -10.64
CA HIS A 138 -24.54 8.25 -11.17
C HIS A 138 -24.97 9.07 -12.39
N ASN A 139 -24.20 10.11 -12.70
CA ASN A 139 -24.37 10.94 -13.90
C ASN A 139 -23.13 10.90 -14.82
N THR A 140 -22.46 9.75 -14.84
CA THR A 140 -21.24 9.52 -15.61
C THR A 140 -21.54 8.76 -16.90
N ALA A 141 -21.48 9.44 -18.05
CA ALA A 141 -21.86 8.87 -19.34
C ALA A 141 -21.04 7.63 -19.76
N THR A 142 -19.76 7.55 -19.37
CA THR A 142 -18.87 6.44 -19.75
C THR A 142 -18.91 5.26 -18.79
N LEU A 143 -19.60 5.38 -17.66
CA LEU A 143 -19.57 4.34 -16.63
C LEU A 143 -20.40 3.12 -17.05
N ASP A 144 -21.59 3.34 -17.59
CA ASP A 144 -22.47 2.26 -18.06
C ASP A 144 -21.84 1.43 -19.18
N ASP A 145 -21.09 2.07 -20.07
CA ASP A 145 -20.38 1.37 -21.15
C ASP A 145 -19.32 0.41 -20.59
N LYS A 146 -18.53 0.87 -19.61
CA LYS A 146 -17.52 0.04 -18.93
C LYS A 146 -18.14 -1.10 -18.13
N VAL A 147 -19.25 -0.83 -17.44
CA VAL A 147 -19.97 -1.85 -16.67
C VAL A 147 -20.62 -2.88 -17.60
N ARG A 148 -21.14 -2.46 -18.75
CA ARG A 148 -21.69 -3.36 -19.78
C ARG A 148 -20.61 -4.26 -20.37
N GLU A 149 -19.46 -3.70 -20.75
CA GLU A 149 -18.30 -4.47 -21.25
C GLU A 149 -17.87 -5.53 -20.23
N PHE A 150 -17.72 -5.13 -18.97
CA PHE A 150 -17.36 -6.04 -17.88
C PHE A 150 -18.43 -7.12 -17.66
N ALA A 151 -19.72 -6.76 -17.66
CA ALA A 151 -20.82 -7.71 -17.49
C ALA A 151 -20.89 -8.73 -18.65
N GLU A 152 -20.59 -8.32 -19.88
CA GLU A 152 -20.48 -9.23 -21.02
C GLU A 152 -19.29 -10.17 -20.89
N ALA A 153 -18.15 -9.69 -20.37
CA ALA A 153 -17.00 -10.54 -20.07
C ALA A 153 -17.33 -11.60 -19.00
N VAL A 154 -17.97 -11.19 -17.90
CA VAL A 154 -18.41 -12.11 -16.84
C VAL A 154 -19.37 -13.17 -17.38
N LYS A 155 -20.31 -12.80 -18.26
CA LYS A 155 -21.23 -13.76 -18.91
C LYS A 155 -20.50 -14.78 -19.78
N ARG A 156 -19.49 -14.34 -20.55
CA ARG A 156 -18.66 -15.22 -21.40
C ARG A 156 -17.81 -16.21 -20.60
N GLU A 157 -17.48 -15.88 -19.36
CA GLU A 157 -16.70 -16.73 -18.45
C GLU A 157 -17.56 -17.78 -17.71
N GLU A 158 -18.86 -17.87 -18.02
CA GLU A 158 -19.82 -18.86 -17.48
C GLU A 158 -19.83 -18.97 -15.93
N ASN A 159 -19.48 -17.89 -15.21
CA ASN A 159 -19.26 -17.89 -13.76
C ASN A 159 -18.22 -18.90 -13.24
N THR A 160 -17.40 -19.49 -14.12
CA THR A 160 -16.30 -20.40 -13.74
C THR A 160 -15.13 -19.65 -13.12
N VAL A 161 -14.99 -18.35 -13.43
CA VAL A 161 -13.97 -17.45 -12.90
C VAL A 161 -14.55 -16.66 -11.73
N VAL A 162 -14.05 -16.95 -10.52
CA VAL A 162 -14.47 -16.30 -9.27
C VAL A 162 -13.57 -15.09 -8.97
N HIS A 163 -12.33 -15.09 -9.48
CA HIS A 163 -11.35 -14.03 -9.34
C HIS A 163 -10.39 -13.94 -10.55
N GLY A 164 -9.97 -12.73 -10.95
CA GLY A 164 -8.93 -12.53 -11.97
C GLY A 164 -9.41 -12.71 -13.41
N GLY A 165 -10.52 -12.06 -13.77
CA GLY A 165 -11.13 -12.09 -15.10
C GLY A 165 -10.30 -11.50 -16.25
N THR A 166 -10.83 -11.64 -17.46
CA THR A 166 -10.17 -11.20 -18.71
C THR A 166 -10.24 -9.69 -18.95
N VAL A 167 -11.19 -9.00 -18.31
CA VAL A 167 -11.41 -7.55 -18.40
C VAL A 167 -11.22 -6.93 -17.01
N LYS A 168 -10.67 -5.73 -16.95
CA LYS A 168 -10.46 -5.01 -15.69
C LYS A 168 -11.81 -4.56 -15.11
N ALA A 169 -12.16 -5.02 -13.92
CA ALA A 169 -13.35 -4.54 -13.21
C ALA A 169 -13.38 -3.02 -13.02
N PRO A 170 -14.52 -2.35 -13.29
CA PRO A 170 -14.77 -0.98 -12.87
C PRO A 170 -14.71 -0.86 -11.33
N LYS A 171 -13.81 -0.03 -10.81
CA LYS A 171 -13.58 0.13 -9.35
C LYS A 171 -14.88 0.45 -8.59
N VAL A 172 -15.71 1.33 -9.16
CA VAL A 172 -16.98 1.76 -8.56
C VAL A 172 -17.90 0.59 -8.19
N LEU A 173 -17.88 -0.53 -8.92
CA LEU A 173 -18.71 -1.69 -8.57
C LEU A 173 -18.30 -2.31 -7.24
N ALA A 174 -17.00 -2.34 -6.94
CA ALA A 174 -16.50 -2.77 -5.64
C ALA A 174 -16.83 -1.73 -4.57
N ASP A 175 -16.61 -0.45 -4.88
CA ASP A 175 -16.87 0.66 -3.96
C ASP A 175 -18.35 0.69 -3.50
N VAL A 176 -19.31 0.38 -4.37
CA VAL A 176 -20.74 0.26 -4.00
C VAL A 176 -20.99 -0.89 -3.02
N VAL A 177 -20.29 -2.01 -3.17
CA VAL A 177 -20.44 -3.15 -2.26
C VAL A 177 -19.87 -2.78 -0.89
N GLU A 178 -18.73 -2.11 -0.85
CA GLU A 178 -18.10 -1.61 0.38
C GLU A 178 -18.97 -0.55 1.05
N SER A 179 -19.50 0.42 0.30
CA SER A 179 -20.35 1.49 0.86
C SER A 179 -21.65 0.95 1.46
N VAL A 180 -22.30 -0.02 0.81
CA VAL A 180 -23.53 -0.63 1.35
C VAL A 180 -23.23 -1.53 2.53
N ALA A 181 -22.09 -2.23 2.54
CA ALA A 181 -21.62 -2.95 3.73
C ALA A 181 -21.39 -2.00 4.91
N ALA A 182 -20.78 -0.83 4.67
CA ALA A 182 -20.59 0.19 5.70
C ALA A 182 -21.92 0.77 6.21
N ALA A 183 -22.89 1.02 5.33
CA ALA A 183 -24.22 1.45 5.73
C ALA A 183 -24.85 0.45 6.71
N VAL A 184 -24.82 -0.85 6.37
CA VAL A 184 -25.29 -1.91 7.28
C VAL A 184 -24.49 -1.90 8.58
N TYR A 185 -23.16 -1.81 8.51
CA TYR A 185 -22.27 -1.82 9.66
C TYR A 185 -22.55 -0.68 10.65
N VAL A 186 -22.78 0.53 10.15
CA VAL A 186 -23.16 1.69 10.96
C VAL A 186 -24.56 1.49 11.55
N ASP A 187 -25.53 1.03 10.77
CA ASP A 187 -26.92 0.82 11.22
C ASP A 187 -27.05 -0.30 12.29
N VAL A 188 -26.17 -1.29 12.26
CA VAL A 188 -26.04 -2.32 13.32
C VAL A 188 -25.12 -1.91 14.47
N ASN A 189 -24.80 -0.62 14.60
CA ASN A 189 -23.99 -0.03 15.66
C ASN A 189 -22.57 -0.61 15.72
N LEU A 190 -21.88 -0.61 14.57
CA LEU A 190 -20.49 -1.09 14.39
C LEU A 190 -20.28 -2.55 14.85
N ASN A 191 -21.34 -3.37 14.80
CA ASN A 191 -21.27 -4.78 15.16
C ASN A 191 -20.85 -5.63 13.95
N LEU A 192 -19.57 -6.00 13.91
CA LEU A 192 -18.98 -6.74 12.80
C LEU A 192 -19.61 -8.14 12.60
N LYS A 193 -20.00 -8.82 13.68
CA LYS A 193 -20.65 -10.15 13.60
C LYS A 193 -22.02 -10.05 12.92
N ARG A 194 -22.79 -9.01 13.23
CA ARG A 194 -24.08 -8.73 12.57
C ARG A 194 -23.89 -8.35 11.11
N LEU A 195 -22.92 -7.49 10.80
CA LEU A 195 -22.55 -7.19 9.41
C LEU A 195 -22.28 -8.46 8.61
N TRP A 196 -21.42 -9.35 9.13
CA TRP A 196 -21.08 -10.59 8.47
C TRP A 196 -22.31 -11.46 8.19
N VAL A 197 -23.20 -11.64 9.17
CA VAL A 197 -24.43 -12.43 8.99
C VAL A 197 -25.33 -11.86 7.90
N ILE A 198 -25.49 -10.53 7.86
CA ILE A 198 -26.35 -9.86 6.89
C ILE A 198 -25.72 -9.86 5.49
N PHE A 199 -24.40 -9.69 5.38
CA PHE A 199 -23.78 -9.35 4.11
C PHE A 199 -23.09 -10.53 3.41
N ARG A 200 -22.82 -11.63 4.14
CA ARG A 200 -22.08 -12.78 3.63
C ARG A 200 -22.67 -13.35 2.34
N HIS A 201 -23.99 -13.46 2.21
CA HIS A 201 -24.61 -14.08 1.02
C HIS A 201 -24.34 -13.28 -0.27
N ILE A 202 -24.06 -11.98 -0.18
CA ILE A 202 -23.68 -11.15 -1.32
C ILE A 202 -22.27 -11.51 -1.77
N LEU A 203 -21.36 -11.79 -0.83
CA LEU A 203 -19.98 -12.19 -1.09
C LEU A 203 -19.87 -13.63 -1.60
N GLU A 204 -20.84 -14.49 -1.28
CA GLU A 204 -20.81 -15.90 -1.71
C GLU A 204 -20.82 -16.07 -3.24
N PRO A 205 -20.10 -17.06 -3.80
CA PRO A 205 -19.27 -18.04 -3.09
C PRO A 205 -17.99 -17.40 -2.54
N ILE A 206 -17.60 -17.76 -1.32
CA ILE A 206 -16.30 -17.39 -0.75
C ILE A 206 -15.23 -18.24 -1.44
N VAL A 207 -14.21 -17.58 -1.99
CA VAL A 207 -13.09 -18.22 -2.67
C VAL A 207 -12.31 -19.06 -1.67
N THR A 208 -12.14 -20.34 -1.99
CA THR A 208 -11.40 -21.34 -1.21
C THR A 208 -9.99 -21.56 -1.77
N LEU A 209 -9.11 -22.18 -0.99
CA LEU A 209 -7.76 -22.51 -1.47
C LEU A 209 -7.78 -23.49 -2.63
N ASP A 210 -8.71 -24.44 -2.62
CA ASP A 210 -8.81 -25.40 -3.71
C ASP A 210 -9.21 -24.68 -4.99
N GLU A 211 -10.18 -23.76 -4.96
CA GLU A 211 -10.49 -22.92 -6.13
C GLU A 211 -9.29 -22.08 -6.59
N LEU A 212 -8.49 -21.53 -5.68
CA LEU A 212 -7.25 -20.82 -6.02
C LEU A 212 -6.15 -21.71 -6.59
N ARG A 213 -6.10 -22.99 -6.20
CA ARG A 213 -5.17 -23.97 -6.80
C ARG A 213 -5.59 -24.34 -8.22
N HIS A 214 -6.89 -24.33 -8.50
CA HIS A 214 -7.45 -24.63 -9.83
C HIS A 214 -7.58 -23.39 -10.73
N GLN A 215 -7.64 -22.18 -10.16
CA GLN A 215 -7.55 -20.89 -10.87
C GLN A 215 -6.16 -20.27 -10.65
N PRO A 216 -5.22 -20.37 -11.61
CA PRO A 216 -3.85 -19.94 -11.41
C PRO A 216 -3.77 -18.45 -11.05
N GLN A 217 -3.32 -18.13 -9.83
CA GLN A 217 -2.98 -16.78 -9.37
C GLN A 217 -1.50 -16.50 -9.67
N PRO A 218 -1.18 -16.10 -10.90
CA PRO A 218 0.13 -16.36 -11.47
C PRO A 218 1.21 -15.47 -10.84
N VAL A 219 0.83 -14.25 -10.44
CA VAL A 219 1.74 -13.29 -9.81
C VAL A 219 2.07 -13.72 -8.39
N SER A 220 1.07 -14.01 -7.56
CA SER A 220 1.28 -14.44 -6.17
C SER A 220 1.99 -15.78 -6.09
N MET A 221 1.56 -16.77 -6.89
CA MET A 221 2.21 -18.08 -6.97
C MET A 221 3.67 -17.98 -7.41
N LEU A 222 4.00 -17.03 -8.30
CA LEU A 222 5.37 -16.79 -8.73
C LEU A 222 6.24 -16.21 -7.60
N TYR A 223 5.71 -15.26 -6.81
CA TYR A 223 6.41 -14.73 -5.63
C TYR A 223 6.63 -15.81 -4.58
N GLU A 224 5.60 -16.58 -4.25
CA GLU A 224 5.65 -17.65 -3.25
C GLU A 224 6.63 -18.77 -3.67
N LEU A 225 6.53 -19.25 -4.92
CA LEU A 225 7.43 -20.28 -5.45
C LEU A 225 8.89 -19.84 -5.45
N CYS A 226 9.17 -18.57 -5.74
CA CYS A 226 10.52 -18.06 -5.70
C CYS A 226 11.00 -17.85 -4.26
N GLN A 227 10.16 -17.34 -3.37
CA GLN A 227 10.48 -17.15 -1.95
C GLN A 227 10.81 -18.47 -1.26
N LYS A 228 10.00 -19.52 -1.50
CA LYS A 228 10.25 -20.88 -1.00
C LYS A 228 11.59 -21.46 -1.50
N ASN A 229 12.02 -21.05 -2.68
CA ASN A 229 13.28 -21.48 -3.29
C ASN A 229 14.45 -20.52 -3.01
N GLY A 230 14.28 -19.52 -2.13
CA GLY A 230 15.32 -18.53 -1.81
C GLY A 230 15.67 -17.57 -2.97
N LYS A 231 14.79 -17.42 -3.96
CA LYS A 231 14.99 -16.61 -5.17
C LYS A 231 14.24 -15.29 -5.11
N THR A 232 14.81 -14.28 -5.75
CA THR A 232 14.26 -12.93 -5.82
C THR A 232 13.52 -12.70 -7.13
N VAL A 233 12.25 -12.30 -7.06
CA VAL A 233 11.44 -11.96 -8.25
C VAL A 233 11.42 -10.45 -8.44
N ASN A 234 11.63 -10.01 -9.67
CA ASN A 234 11.43 -8.63 -10.08
C ASN A 234 10.53 -8.60 -11.31
N ILE A 235 9.35 -8.01 -11.17
CA ILE A 235 8.44 -7.76 -12.28
C ILE A 235 8.60 -6.29 -12.68
N SER A 236 9.39 -6.05 -13.72
CA SER A 236 9.53 -4.71 -14.31
C SER A 236 8.44 -4.48 -15.36
N HIS A 237 8.04 -3.22 -15.53
CA HIS A 237 6.98 -2.84 -16.46
C HIS A 237 7.35 -1.52 -17.13
N TRP A 238 7.03 -1.40 -18.41
CA TRP A 238 7.12 -0.15 -19.18
C TRP A 238 5.99 -0.08 -20.22
N LEU A 239 5.81 1.09 -20.80
CA LEU A 239 4.87 1.32 -21.90
C LEU A 239 5.65 1.25 -23.22
N ASP A 240 5.14 0.52 -24.20
CA ASP A 240 5.69 0.39 -25.55
C ASP A 240 4.58 0.66 -26.57
N GLY A 241 4.55 1.88 -27.11
CA GLY A 241 3.41 2.39 -27.88
C GLY A 241 2.13 2.50 -27.02
N GLU A 242 1.03 1.92 -27.48
CA GLU A 242 -0.25 1.85 -26.76
C GLU A 242 -0.36 0.65 -25.80
N LYS A 243 0.65 -0.21 -25.75
CA LYS A 243 0.62 -1.46 -24.96
C LYS A 243 1.58 -1.40 -23.78
N HIS A 244 1.11 -1.87 -22.63
CA HIS A 244 1.94 -2.13 -21.45
C HIS A 244 2.67 -3.46 -21.63
N ILE A 245 3.98 -3.46 -21.40
CA ILE A 245 4.80 -4.67 -21.36
C ILE A 245 5.26 -4.90 -19.91
N ALA A 246 5.01 -6.09 -19.39
CA ALA A 246 5.57 -6.53 -18.12
C ALA A 246 6.56 -7.66 -18.34
N ARG A 247 7.64 -7.64 -17.56
CA ARG A 247 8.76 -8.56 -17.66
C ARG A 247 9.07 -9.15 -16.30
N VAL A 248 9.06 -10.47 -16.22
CA VAL A 248 9.45 -11.23 -15.02
C VAL A 248 10.92 -11.60 -15.14
N CYS A 249 11.71 -11.20 -14.14
CA CYS A 249 13.07 -11.68 -13.91
C CYS A 249 13.14 -12.38 -12.55
N VAL A 250 13.85 -13.52 -12.49
CA VAL A 250 14.15 -14.24 -11.25
C VAL A 250 15.66 -14.27 -11.08
N ASP A 251 16.17 -13.77 -9.96
CA ASP A 251 17.60 -13.57 -9.66
C ASP A 251 18.35 -12.80 -10.77
N GLY A 252 17.69 -11.77 -11.32
CA GLY A 252 18.23 -10.96 -12.41
C GLY A 252 18.17 -11.61 -13.80
N LYS A 253 17.74 -12.88 -13.91
CA LYS A 253 17.58 -13.57 -15.20
C LYS A 253 16.17 -13.43 -15.73
N PHE A 254 16.05 -13.03 -17.00
CA PHE A 254 14.76 -12.94 -17.69
C PHE A 254 14.10 -14.33 -17.81
N ILE A 255 12.84 -14.42 -17.39
CA ILE A 255 12.04 -15.64 -17.48
C ILE A 255 10.98 -15.47 -18.57
N ALA A 256 10.07 -14.51 -18.43
CA ALA A 256 8.96 -14.32 -19.35
C ALA A 256 8.50 -12.86 -19.40
N SER A 257 7.72 -12.51 -20.42
CA SER A 257 7.11 -11.20 -20.59
C SER A 257 5.69 -11.34 -21.12
N GLY A 258 4.80 -10.47 -20.66
CA GLY A 258 3.42 -10.35 -21.12
C GLY A 258 3.16 -8.93 -21.62
N SER A 259 2.19 -8.79 -22.52
CA SER A 259 1.79 -7.48 -23.06
C SER A 259 0.28 -7.36 -23.10
N SER A 260 -0.23 -6.18 -22.74
CA SER A 260 -1.66 -5.86 -22.71
C SER A 260 -1.86 -4.35 -22.77
N GLU A 261 -3.04 -3.87 -23.13
CA GLU A 261 -3.42 -2.45 -23.00
C GLU A 261 -3.49 -2.00 -21.52
N HIS A 262 -3.46 -2.95 -20.57
CA HIS A 262 -3.50 -2.66 -19.15
C HIS A 262 -2.29 -3.25 -18.42
N ARG A 263 -1.70 -2.44 -17.55
CA ARG A 263 -0.50 -2.79 -16.75
C ARG A 263 -0.70 -4.07 -15.92
N GLU A 264 -1.85 -4.19 -15.25
CA GLU A 264 -2.13 -5.30 -14.34
C GLU A 264 -2.26 -6.62 -15.11
N ILE A 265 -2.91 -6.59 -16.28
CA ILE A 265 -3.08 -7.75 -17.16
C ILE A 265 -1.74 -8.15 -17.78
N ALA A 266 -0.93 -7.19 -18.22
CA ALA A 266 0.42 -7.47 -18.72
C ALA A 266 1.28 -8.18 -17.66
N LYS A 267 1.21 -7.76 -16.39
CA LYS A 267 1.90 -8.42 -15.26
C LYS A 267 1.36 -9.83 -15.01
N LEU A 268 0.04 -9.99 -15.07
CA LEU A 268 -0.63 -11.28 -14.91
C LEU A 268 -0.12 -12.27 -15.97
N ASP A 269 -0.13 -11.87 -17.25
CA ASP A 269 0.31 -12.71 -18.37
C ASP A 269 1.80 -13.03 -18.30
N ALA A 270 2.62 -12.05 -17.94
CA ALA A 270 4.05 -12.27 -17.73
C ALA A 270 4.31 -13.31 -16.64
N ALA A 271 3.52 -13.30 -15.56
CA ALA A 271 3.63 -14.24 -14.47
C ALA A 271 3.08 -15.64 -14.83
N LYS A 272 1.98 -15.74 -15.61
CA LYS A 272 1.49 -17.02 -16.17
C LYS A 272 2.56 -17.72 -16.98
N LEU A 273 3.16 -16.97 -17.91
CA LEU A 273 4.22 -17.48 -18.78
C LEU A 273 5.49 -17.83 -17.99
N ALA A 274 5.79 -17.11 -16.92
CA ALA A 274 6.91 -17.43 -16.05
C ALA A 274 6.70 -18.76 -15.30
N LEU A 275 5.52 -18.95 -14.71
CA LEU A 275 5.16 -20.19 -14.01
C LEU A 275 5.18 -21.40 -14.93
N ALA A 276 4.67 -21.26 -16.17
CA ALA A 276 4.72 -22.33 -17.17
C ALA A 276 6.17 -22.78 -17.46
N LYS A 277 7.14 -21.85 -17.44
CA LYS A 277 8.58 -22.18 -17.60
C LYS A 277 9.21 -22.86 -16.39
N PHE A 278 8.61 -22.73 -15.20
CA PHE A 278 9.05 -23.44 -13.99
C PHE A 278 8.38 -24.82 -13.85
N ALA A 279 7.29 -25.08 -14.57
CA ALA A 279 6.56 -26.35 -14.57
C ALA A 279 7.15 -27.42 -15.51
N ASP A 280 8.26 -27.13 -16.19
CA ASP A 280 8.88 -28.02 -17.19
C ASP A 280 10.13 -28.71 -16.59
N PRO A 281 10.06 -30.00 -16.17
CA PRO A 281 11.16 -30.66 -15.51
C PRO A 281 12.11 -31.28 -16.54
N LYS A 282 13.35 -30.78 -16.64
CA LYS A 282 14.44 -31.60 -17.17
C LYS A 282 14.93 -32.56 -16.08
N PRO A 283 15.14 -33.86 -16.37
CA PRO A 283 15.53 -34.83 -15.36
C PRO A 283 17.02 -34.65 -15.02
N ALA A 284 17.32 -34.43 -13.73
CA ALA A 284 18.68 -34.46 -13.22
C ALA A 284 18.89 -35.77 -12.45
N ARG A 285 19.71 -36.62 -13.08
CA ARG A 285 20.39 -37.84 -12.64
C ARG A 285 20.33 -38.18 -11.15
N GLU A 286 19.77 -39.36 -10.91
CA GLU A 286 19.92 -40.16 -9.69
C GLU A 286 21.39 -40.40 -9.34
N ARG A 287 21.73 -40.20 -8.07
CA ARG A 287 22.81 -40.93 -7.39
C ARG A 287 22.19 -41.62 -6.19
N GLU A 288 22.05 -42.93 -6.32
CA GLU A 288 21.74 -43.84 -5.22
C GLU A 288 22.84 -43.77 -4.15
N GLY A 289 22.42 -43.78 -2.90
CA GLY A 289 23.27 -43.80 -1.73
C GLY A 289 22.48 -44.24 -0.49
N ALA A 290 22.34 -45.56 -0.38
CA ALA A 290 22.10 -46.40 0.80
C ALA A 290 21.23 -45.90 1.97
N ILE A 291 20.24 -46.75 2.25
CA ILE A 291 19.29 -46.77 3.37
C ILE A 291 20.02 -46.86 4.73
N GLY A 292 19.69 -45.92 5.62
CA GLY A 292 19.94 -45.99 7.06
C GLY A 292 18.66 -45.58 7.81
N SER A 293 18.19 -46.47 8.67
CA SER A 293 16.95 -46.41 9.46
C SER A 293 16.83 -45.16 10.37
N PRO A 294 15.63 -44.61 10.61
CA PRO A 294 15.44 -43.58 11.64
C PRO A 294 15.16 -44.22 13.01
N GLU A 295 16.18 -44.29 13.86
CA GLU A 295 15.98 -44.49 15.30
C GLU A 295 15.71 -43.16 16.01
N ARG A 296 14.74 -43.23 16.92
CA ARG A 296 14.31 -42.16 17.84
C ARG A 296 15.47 -41.58 18.64
N VAL A 297 15.59 -40.26 18.64
CA VAL A 297 16.20 -39.53 19.77
C VAL A 297 15.25 -38.43 20.23
N LYS A 298 14.40 -38.75 21.21
CA LYS A 298 13.82 -37.75 22.11
C LYS A 298 14.95 -37.22 22.98
N LYS A 299 15.54 -36.06 22.64
CA LYS A 299 16.36 -35.32 23.60
C LYS A 299 15.49 -34.28 24.30
N LYS A 300 15.07 -34.64 25.51
CA LYS A 300 14.68 -33.71 26.58
C LYS A 300 15.83 -32.71 26.75
N LEU A 301 15.62 -31.48 26.31
CA LEU A 301 16.41 -30.35 26.80
C LEU A 301 15.59 -29.66 27.89
N HIS A 302 15.63 -30.22 29.10
CA HIS A 302 15.48 -29.36 30.28
C HIS A 302 16.76 -28.53 30.33
N ARG A 303 16.65 -27.27 29.92
CA ARG A 303 17.71 -26.28 30.08
C ARG A 303 17.13 -25.06 30.79
N GLU A 304 17.85 -24.70 31.83
CA GLU A 304 17.55 -23.73 32.87
C GLU A 304 16.82 -22.48 32.36
N ARG A 305 15.70 -22.16 33.03
CA ARG A 305 15.00 -20.88 32.94
C ARG A 305 15.96 -19.77 33.39
N LYS A 306 16.73 -19.19 32.48
CA LYS A 306 17.20 -17.82 32.66
C LYS A 306 15.98 -16.91 32.51
N ASN A 307 15.76 -16.04 33.50
CA ASN A 307 14.62 -15.12 33.59
C ASN A 307 14.37 -14.40 32.26
N PHE A 308 13.42 -14.89 31.46
CA PHE A 308 12.74 -14.07 30.48
C PHE A 308 11.89 -13.05 31.25
N PRO A 309 11.81 -11.79 30.80
CA PRO A 309 10.88 -10.84 31.41
C PRO A 309 9.47 -11.45 31.31
N SER A 310 8.78 -11.47 32.44
CA SER A 310 7.51 -12.19 32.55
C SER A 310 6.46 -11.57 31.63
N ILE A 311 5.58 -12.41 31.07
CA ILE A 311 4.36 -12.01 30.34
C ILE A 311 3.55 -10.96 31.13
N PHE A 312 3.63 -11.00 32.47
CA PHE A 312 3.07 -10.00 33.38
C PHE A 312 3.50 -8.56 33.05
N GLY A 313 4.74 -8.34 32.60
CA GLY A 313 5.19 -6.98 32.24
C GLY A 313 4.43 -6.41 31.05
N VAL A 314 4.02 -7.25 30.09
CA VAL A 314 3.19 -6.80 28.97
C VAL A 314 1.74 -6.60 29.40
N GLU A 315 1.20 -7.44 30.30
CA GLU A 315 -0.12 -7.21 30.91
C GLU A 315 -0.17 -5.86 31.67
N GLU A 316 0.90 -5.50 32.38
CA GLU A 316 1.04 -4.20 33.04
C GLU A 316 1.11 -3.03 32.04
N ILE A 317 1.90 -3.15 30.97
CA ILE A 317 1.97 -2.14 29.90
C ILE A 317 0.59 -1.91 29.27
N LEU A 318 -0.14 -3.00 29.02
CA LEU A 318 -1.47 -2.95 28.40
C LEU A 318 -2.56 -2.50 29.37
N GLY A 319 -2.34 -2.60 30.69
CA GLY A 319 -3.40 -2.46 31.68
C GLY A 319 -4.50 -3.51 31.50
N TYR A 320 -4.17 -4.70 30.98
CA TYR A 320 -5.10 -5.76 30.61
C TYR A 320 -4.57 -7.14 31.05
N GLU A 321 -5.41 -7.90 31.76
CA GLU A 321 -5.10 -9.28 32.15
C GLU A 321 -5.77 -10.27 31.18
N PHE A 322 -4.97 -11.13 30.56
CA PHE A 322 -5.46 -12.10 29.59
C PHE A 322 -6.16 -13.27 30.27
N ARG A 323 -7.34 -13.64 29.75
CA ARG A 323 -8.03 -14.88 30.13
C ARG A 323 -7.24 -16.09 29.65
N ASN A 324 -6.71 -16.01 28.43
CA ASN A 324 -5.83 -17.00 27.84
C ASN A 324 -4.45 -16.41 27.54
N ARG A 325 -3.55 -16.47 28.53
CA ARG A 325 -2.15 -16.02 28.40
C ARG A 325 -1.38 -16.69 27.26
N ARG A 326 -1.85 -17.83 26.74
CA ARG A 326 -1.23 -18.48 25.56
C ARG A 326 -1.29 -17.61 24.30
N LEU A 327 -2.31 -16.76 24.17
CA LEU A 327 -2.43 -15.84 23.03
C LEU A 327 -1.34 -14.77 23.06
N LEU A 328 -1.11 -14.17 24.22
CA LEU A 328 -0.02 -13.19 24.40
C LEU A 328 1.35 -13.86 24.23
N GLU A 329 1.47 -15.09 24.73
CA GLU A 329 2.63 -15.93 24.51
C GLU A 329 2.93 -16.18 23.03
N GLU A 330 1.93 -16.55 22.22
CA GLU A 330 2.03 -16.73 20.78
C GLU A 330 2.41 -15.43 20.07
N ALA A 331 1.74 -14.32 20.41
CA ALA A 331 2.01 -12.99 19.85
C ALA A 331 3.47 -12.51 20.07
N LEU A 332 4.10 -12.96 21.16
CA LEU A 332 5.49 -12.61 21.47
C LEU A 332 6.50 -13.65 20.96
N THR A 333 6.09 -14.65 20.18
CA THR A 333 6.98 -15.74 19.73
C THR A 333 7.30 -15.60 18.25
N HIS A 334 8.57 -15.36 17.93
CA HIS A 334 9.06 -15.28 16.56
C HIS A 334 9.18 -16.69 15.95
N SER A 335 8.92 -16.83 14.64
CA SER A 335 8.97 -18.11 13.91
C SER A 335 10.32 -18.86 13.97
N SER A 336 11.39 -18.16 14.35
CA SER A 336 12.70 -18.76 14.61
C SER A 336 12.83 -19.50 15.95
N TYR A 337 11.89 -19.32 16.88
CA TYR A 337 11.84 -20.00 18.17
C TYR A 337 11.04 -21.31 18.10
N ASP A 338 9.84 -21.23 17.53
CA ASP A 338 8.93 -22.35 17.34
C ASP A 338 8.16 -22.14 16.02
N GLU A 339 8.35 -23.05 15.07
CA GLU A 339 7.68 -23.00 13.76
C GLU A 339 6.17 -23.24 13.87
N ASN A 340 5.69 -23.88 14.94
CA ASN A 340 4.28 -24.26 15.10
C ASN A 340 3.45 -23.27 15.93
N SER A 341 4.06 -22.23 16.49
CA SER A 341 3.37 -21.26 17.37
C SER A 341 4.02 -19.88 17.25
N SER A 342 4.08 -19.37 16.02
CA SER A 342 4.59 -18.03 15.71
C SER A 342 3.49 -16.97 15.78
N TYR A 343 3.90 -15.71 15.98
CA TYR A 343 2.98 -14.56 16.00
C TYR A 343 2.28 -14.30 14.65
N GLU A 344 2.70 -14.92 13.56
CA GLU A 344 2.38 -14.49 12.19
C GLU A 344 0.88 -14.68 11.85
N ARG A 345 0.21 -15.68 12.42
CA ARG A 345 -1.24 -15.83 12.29
C ARG A 345 -2.01 -14.72 13.04
N LEU A 346 -1.49 -14.29 14.19
CA LEU A 346 -2.03 -13.17 14.94
C LEU A 346 -1.72 -11.83 14.25
N GLU A 347 -0.54 -11.65 13.64
CA GLU A 347 -0.22 -10.48 12.80
C GLU A 347 -1.23 -10.31 11.66
N PHE A 348 -1.56 -11.39 10.94
CA PHE A 348 -2.57 -11.36 9.88
C PHE A 348 -3.93 -10.80 10.34
N VAL A 349 -4.36 -11.15 11.55
CA VAL A 349 -5.59 -10.61 12.15
C VAL A 349 -5.37 -9.18 12.63
N GLY A 350 -4.24 -8.93 13.29
CA GLY A 350 -3.87 -7.66 13.92
C GLY A 350 -3.83 -6.49 12.95
N ASP A 351 -3.30 -6.70 11.74
CA ASP A 351 -3.31 -5.74 10.64
C ASP A 351 -4.74 -5.24 10.35
N ALA A 352 -5.67 -6.16 10.06
CA ALA A 352 -7.06 -5.81 9.75
C ALA A 352 -7.82 -5.22 10.95
N VAL A 353 -7.49 -5.66 12.16
CA VAL A 353 -8.13 -5.23 13.40
C VAL A 353 -7.75 -3.79 13.73
N LEU A 354 -6.45 -3.47 13.73
CA LEU A 354 -5.98 -2.10 13.97
C LEU A 354 -6.43 -1.15 12.86
N GLU A 355 -6.50 -1.66 11.63
CA GLU A 355 -7.05 -0.92 10.50
C GLU A 355 -8.50 -0.48 10.77
N LEU A 356 -9.41 -1.42 11.06
CA LEU A 356 -10.81 -1.08 11.30
C LEU A 356 -11.00 -0.28 12.61
N ALA A 357 -10.25 -0.57 13.67
CA ALA A 357 -10.38 0.14 14.93
C ALA A 357 -10.06 1.64 14.77
N LEU A 358 -8.97 1.96 14.08
CA LEU A 358 -8.65 3.35 13.77
C LEU A 358 -9.65 3.94 12.76
N THR A 359 -10.02 3.21 11.71
CA THR A 359 -11.02 3.65 10.72
C THR A 359 -12.32 4.06 11.41
N ASN A 360 -12.83 3.25 12.34
CA ASN A 360 -14.00 3.58 13.18
C ASN A 360 -13.80 4.90 13.95
N TYR A 361 -12.64 5.05 14.60
CA TYR A 361 -12.30 6.24 15.36
C TYR A 361 -12.27 7.50 14.48
N VAL A 362 -11.54 7.48 13.36
CA VAL A 362 -11.39 8.66 12.49
C VAL A 362 -12.68 9.00 11.75
N TYR A 363 -13.45 7.98 11.34
CA TYR A 363 -14.76 8.19 10.71
C TYR A 363 -15.71 8.94 11.66
N SER A 364 -15.72 8.55 12.94
CA SER A 364 -16.57 9.14 13.98
C SER A 364 -16.05 10.49 14.47
N ALA A 365 -14.74 10.64 14.65
CA ALA A 365 -14.11 11.87 15.13
C ALA A 365 -14.18 13.01 14.10
N TYR A 366 -14.21 12.69 12.81
CA TYR A 366 -14.20 13.66 11.71
C TYR A 366 -15.43 13.51 10.79
N PRO A 367 -16.66 13.82 11.25
CA PRO A 367 -17.89 13.65 10.48
C PRO A 367 -17.98 14.54 9.22
N LYS A 368 -17.16 15.58 9.14
CA LYS A 368 -17.11 16.51 8.00
C LYS A 368 -15.94 16.29 7.03
N ALA A 369 -15.05 15.35 7.36
CA ALA A 369 -13.89 15.08 6.51
C ALA A 369 -14.28 14.33 5.23
N ASP A 370 -13.64 14.62 4.11
CA ASP A 370 -13.83 13.80 2.90
C ASP A 370 -13.04 12.48 2.98
N GLN A 371 -13.29 11.57 2.03
CA GLN A 371 -12.58 10.29 1.94
C GLN A 371 -11.06 10.44 1.84
N GLY A 372 -10.58 11.46 1.13
CA GLY A 372 -9.15 11.73 0.95
C GLY A 372 -8.50 12.11 2.28
N GLN A 373 -9.12 13.00 3.04
CA GLN A 373 -8.70 13.39 4.38
C GLN A 373 -8.70 12.21 5.36
N LEU A 374 -9.76 11.39 5.35
CA LEU A 374 -9.85 10.17 6.17
C LEU A 374 -8.75 9.16 5.80
N SER A 375 -8.47 8.98 4.50
CA SER A 375 -7.40 8.11 4.01
C SER A 375 -6.00 8.60 4.44
N LEU A 376 -5.78 9.91 4.47
CA LEU A 376 -4.53 10.51 4.98
C LEU A 376 -4.36 10.27 6.48
N LEU A 377 -5.42 10.42 7.27
CA LEU A 377 -5.41 10.08 8.71
C LEU A 377 -5.10 8.60 8.93
N ARG A 378 -5.75 7.71 8.18
CA ARG A 378 -5.53 6.26 8.23
C ARG A 378 -4.07 5.94 7.94
N ALA A 379 -3.52 6.44 6.84
CA ALA A 379 -2.14 6.17 6.44
C ALA A 379 -1.08 6.77 7.37
N ALA A 380 -1.37 7.88 8.05
CA ALA A 380 -0.44 8.48 9.02
C ALA A 380 -0.36 7.70 10.33
N ASN A 381 -1.46 7.06 10.73
CA ASN A 381 -1.59 6.38 12.01
C ASN A 381 -1.47 4.85 11.92
N ILE A 382 -1.66 4.26 10.74
CA ILE A 382 -1.41 2.84 10.46
C ILE A 382 -0.25 2.77 9.48
N SER A 383 0.93 2.49 10.01
CA SER A 383 2.11 2.22 9.20
C SER A 383 3.08 1.36 9.98
N THR A 384 3.91 0.61 9.26
CA THR A 384 5.01 -0.15 9.86
C THR A 384 5.90 0.73 10.73
N GLU A 385 6.13 1.99 10.34
CA GLU A 385 6.91 2.94 11.14
C GLU A 385 6.21 3.26 12.48
N LYS A 386 4.92 3.61 12.43
CA LYS A 386 4.14 3.96 13.63
C LYS A 386 4.10 2.80 14.61
N PHE A 387 3.76 1.59 14.16
CA PHE A 387 3.71 0.42 15.02
C PHE A 387 5.09 -0.02 15.53
N ALA A 388 6.14 0.11 14.71
CA ALA A 388 7.50 -0.16 15.18
C ALA A 388 7.95 0.80 16.28
N ARG A 389 7.57 2.08 16.20
CA ARG A 389 7.81 3.07 17.28
C ARG A 389 7.02 2.73 18.54
N VAL A 390 5.75 2.31 18.40
CA VAL A 390 4.93 1.83 19.54
C VAL A 390 5.62 0.67 20.25
N ALA A 391 6.04 -0.36 19.51
CA ALA A 391 6.73 -1.51 20.09
C ALA A 391 8.07 -1.15 20.75
N LEU A 392 8.76 -0.12 20.24
CA LEU A 392 10.00 0.39 20.83
C LEU A 392 9.74 1.18 22.12
N TYR A 393 8.84 2.18 22.09
CA TYR A 393 8.55 3.08 23.21
C TYR A 393 8.01 2.34 24.41
N HIS A 394 7.16 1.34 24.19
CA HIS A 394 6.59 0.51 25.25
C HIS A 394 7.45 -0.72 25.57
N GLY A 395 8.59 -0.89 24.91
CA GLY A 395 9.53 -1.98 25.20
C GLY A 395 9.00 -3.38 24.87
N LEU A 396 7.95 -3.51 24.05
CA LEU A 396 7.34 -4.80 23.68
C LEU A 396 8.36 -5.77 23.06
N TYR A 397 9.33 -5.24 22.31
CA TYR A 397 10.41 -6.04 21.71
C TYR A 397 11.21 -6.86 22.73
N TRP A 398 11.40 -6.35 23.95
CA TRP A 398 12.21 -7.01 24.98
C TRP A 398 11.54 -8.28 25.54
N PHE A 399 10.24 -8.43 25.33
CA PHE A 399 9.46 -9.60 25.74
C PHE A 399 9.39 -10.68 24.65
N MET A 400 9.94 -10.42 23.45
CA MET A 400 9.91 -11.37 22.35
C MET A 400 10.76 -12.61 22.63
N ARG A 401 10.16 -13.78 22.42
CA ARG A 401 10.84 -15.08 22.41
C ARG A 401 11.38 -15.36 21.00
N HIS A 402 12.70 -15.52 20.93
CA HIS A 402 13.42 -15.88 19.71
C HIS A 402 14.55 -16.87 20.06
N SER A 403 14.96 -17.75 19.13
CA SER A 403 15.98 -18.76 19.43
C SER A 403 17.33 -18.14 19.79
N LEU A 404 17.91 -18.63 20.89
CA LEU A 404 19.18 -18.15 21.49
C LEU A 404 20.44 -18.59 20.72
N ALA A 405 20.32 -19.41 19.67
CA ALA A 405 21.47 -19.80 18.84
C ALA A 405 22.07 -18.63 18.03
N ALA A 406 21.44 -17.45 18.09
CA ALA A 406 21.89 -16.22 17.46
C ALA A 406 22.57 -15.22 18.44
N LEU A 407 22.89 -15.63 19.68
CA LEU A 407 23.15 -14.69 20.79
C LEU A 407 24.47 -14.84 21.56
N ASP A 408 25.48 -15.53 21.04
CA ASP A 408 26.86 -15.31 21.54
C ASP A 408 27.54 -14.09 20.91
N ASP A 409 26.85 -13.35 20.04
CA ASP A 409 27.30 -12.05 19.60
C ASP A 409 26.17 -11.03 19.64
N LYS A 410 26.50 -9.80 20.03
CA LYS A 410 25.74 -8.57 19.77
C LYS A 410 25.57 -8.28 18.26
N ALA A 411 25.64 -9.30 17.40
CA ALA A 411 25.73 -9.26 15.95
C ALA A 411 24.59 -10.00 15.23
N SER A 412 23.45 -10.29 15.88
CA SER A 412 22.26 -10.70 15.13
C SER A 412 21.81 -9.57 14.19
N PRO A 413 21.57 -9.83 12.89
CA PRO A 413 21.13 -8.82 11.93
C PRO A 413 19.85 -8.09 12.35
N VAL A 414 18.97 -8.75 13.11
CA VAL A 414 17.73 -8.14 13.63
C VAL A 414 18.04 -7.16 14.75
N SER A 415 18.80 -7.57 15.77
CA SER A 415 19.19 -6.70 16.89
C SER A 415 19.95 -5.46 16.42
N SER A 416 20.82 -5.59 15.41
CA SER A 416 21.55 -4.44 14.85
C SER A 416 20.66 -3.47 14.08
N LYS A 417 19.57 -3.96 13.44
CA LYS A 417 18.57 -3.11 12.78
C LYS A 417 17.72 -2.38 13.82
N VAL A 418 17.28 -3.08 14.88
CA VAL A 418 16.51 -2.49 15.97
C VAL A 418 17.31 -1.39 16.69
N GLN A 419 18.58 -1.63 17.01
CA GLN A 419 19.44 -0.60 17.62
C GLN A 419 19.63 0.64 16.73
N LYS A 420 19.85 0.45 15.42
CA LYS A 420 19.94 1.56 14.46
C LYS A 420 18.63 2.34 14.36
N PHE A 421 17.50 1.64 14.41
CA PHE A 421 16.19 2.26 14.38
C PHE A 421 15.92 3.03 15.67
N ALA A 422 16.21 2.45 16.84
CA ALA A 422 16.05 3.10 18.14
C ALA A 422 16.81 4.43 18.21
N LYS A 423 18.08 4.42 17.79
CA LYS A 423 18.89 5.65 17.70
C LYS A 423 18.29 6.67 16.73
N ALA A 424 17.78 6.24 15.58
CA ALA A 424 17.14 7.13 14.63
C ALA A 424 15.83 7.73 15.18
N VAL A 425 15.06 6.96 15.96
CA VAL A 425 13.83 7.44 16.62
C VAL A 425 14.16 8.51 17.68
N GLU A 426 15.22 8.32 18.45
CA GLU A 426 15.72 9.34 19.40
C GLU A 426 16.15 10.64 18.70
N GLU A 427 16.77 10.54 17.52
CA GLU A 427 17.20 11.68 16.70
C GLU A 427 16.04 12.38 15.98
N ASP A 428 15.07 11.62 15.46
CA ASP A 428 13.90 12.11 14.71
C ASP A 428 12.86 12.77 15.64
N GLY A 429 12.81 12.35 16.91
CA GLY A 429 11.77 12.73 17.87
C GLY A 429 10.35 12.34 17.42
N ASP A 430 9.33 12.91 18.07
CA ASP A 430 7.91 12.71 17.71
C ASP A 430 7.46 13.54 16.50
N ALA A 431 8.37 14.27 15.86
CA ALA A 431 8.08 15.16 14.72
C ALA A 431 7.87 14.41 13.39
N ALA A 432 8.20 13.12 13.34
CA ALA A 432 8.14 12.32 12.11
C ALA A 432 6.72 11.78 11.85
N VAL A 433 5.84 12.62 11.31
CA VAL A 433 4.46 12.24 10.92
C VAL A 433 4.47 11.22 9.77
N TYR A 434 5.51 11.22 8.95
CA TYR A 434 5.60 10.40 7.74
C TYR A 434 6.97 9.74 7.55
N GLY A 435 7.07 8.51 8.04
CA GLY A 435 8.27 7.68 7.93
C GLY A 435 9.43 8.15 8.83
N GLY A 436 10.45 7.31 8.98
CA GLY A 436 11.67 7.62 9.72
C GLY A 436 12.89 7.82 8.83
N SER A 437 13.96 8.37 9.42
CA SER A 437 15.29 8.47 8.78
C SER A 437 15.88 7.11 8.41
N VAL A 438 15.40 6.04 9.07
CA VAL A 438 15.77 4.64 8.84
C VAL A 438 14.51 3.81 8.62
N LYS A 439 14.58 2.78 7.76
CA LYS A 439 13.47 1.83 7.58
C LYS A 439 13.16 1.11 8.89
N ALA A 440 11.94 1.24 9.40
CA ALA A 440 11.44 0.44 10.49
C ALA A 440 11.64 -1.07 10.28
N PRO A 441 12.19 -1.79 11.27
CA PRO A 441 12.20 -3.25 11.26
C PRO A 441 10.77 -3.80 11.30
N LYS A 442 10.36 -4.55 10.27
CA LYS A 442 8.98 -5.08 10.14
C LYS A 442 8.54 -5.87 11.39
N VAL A 443 9.45 -6.66 11.94
CA VAL A 443 9.22 -7.44 13.17
C VAL A 443 8.68 -6.62 14.33
N LEU A 444 9.05 -5.34 14.48
CA LEU A 444 8.53 -4.50 15.56
C LEU A 444 7.05 -4.14 15.34
N ALA A 445 6.68 -3.87 14.09
CA ALA A 445 5.28 -3.65 13.74
C ALA A 445 4.47 -4.93 13.93
N ASP A 446 5.00 -6.07 13.45
CA ASP A 446 4.33 -7.36 13.56
C ASP A 446 4.01 -7.75 15.02
N ILE A 447 4.89 -7.40 15.98
CA ILE A 447 4.62 -7.62 17.42
C ILE A 447 3.44 -6.77 17.88
N ALA A 448 3.40 -5.48 17.53
CA ALA A 448 2.32 -4.61 17.97
C ALA A 448 0.98 -5.09 17.40
N GLU A 449 0.96 -5.49 16.14
CA GLU A 449 -0.22 -6.06 15.46
C GLU A 449 -0.65 -7.39 16.10
N SER A 450 0.28 -8.32 16.32
CA SER A 450 -0.03 -9.62 16.93
C SER A 450 -0.49 -9.51 18.40
N VAL A 451 0.05 -8.56 19.18
CA VAL A 451 -0.44 -8.28 20.55
C VAL A 451 -1.86 -7.71 20.50
N ALA A 452 -2.16 -6.79 19.60
CA ALA A 452 -3.53 -6.29 19.41
C ALA A 452 -4.49 -7.42 19.03
N ALA A 453 -4.09 -8.31 18.12
CA ALA A 453 -4.87 -9.48 17.75
C ALA A 453 -5.09 -10.45 18.93
N ALA A 454 -4.06 -10.68 19.75
CA ALA A 454 -4.17 -11.53 20.93
C ALA A 454 -5.25 -11.00 21.89
N ILE A 455 -5.26 -9.69 22.16
CA ILE A 455 -6.29 -9.04 23.00
C ILE A 455 -7.66 -9.22 22.35
N TYR A 456 -7.77 -8.91 21.06
CA TYR A 456 -9.02 -8.99 20.29
C TYR A 456 -9.64 -10.39 20.29
N VAL A 457 -8.82 -11.44 20.16
CA VAL A 457 -9.27 -12.83 20.25
C VAL A 457 -9.68 -13.18 21.67
N ASP A 458 -8.91 -12.74 22.69
CA ASP A 458 -9.16 -13.05 24.11
C ASP A 458 -10.49 -12.44 24.63
N ILE A 459 -10.84 -11.24 24.16
CA ILE A 459 -12.11 -10.57 24.47
C ILE A 459 -13.29 -11.04 23.60
N GLY A 460 -13.06 -12.00 22.69
CA GLY A 460 -14.12 -12.61 21.88
C GLY A 460 -14.53 -11.80 20.65
N PHE A 461 -13.55 -11.18 19.98
CA PHE A 461 -13.72 -10.37 18.76
C PHE A 461 -14.55 -9.09 18.99
N ASP A 462 -14.31 -8.40 20.11
CA ASP A 462 -14.92 -7.10 20.44
C ASP A 462 -13.97 -5.96 20.09
N LEU A 463 -14.24 -5.27 18.99
CA LEU A 463 -13.36 -4.21 18.48
C LEU A 463 -13.38 -2.95 19.35
N GLU A 464 -14.49 -2.64 20.01
CA GLU A 464 -14.63 -1.45 20.84
C GLU A 464 -13.81 -1.60 22.12
N GLN A 465 -13.94 -2.76 22.78
CA GLN A 465 -13.12 -3.08 23.96
C GLN A 465 -11.62 -3.13 23.62
N LEU A 466 -11.24 -3.70 22.47
CA LEU A 466 -9.85 -3.65 22.01
C LEU A 466 -9.36 -2.20 21.90
N TRP A 467 -10.13 -1.32 21.25
CA TRP A 467 -9.73 0.06 21.04
C TRP A 467 -9.50 0.77 22.38
N VAL A 468 -10.36 0.54 23.38
CA VAL A 468 -10.19 1.10 24.73
C VAL A 468 -8.87 0.64 25.37
N ILE A 469 -8.51 -0.65 25.23
CA ILE A 469 -7.29 -1.22 25.82
C ILE A 469 -6.04 -0.74 25.07
N PHE A 470 -6.06 -0.79 23.74
CA PHE A 470 -4.87 -0.64 22.92
C PHE A 470 -4.58 0.81 22.50
N ARG A 471 -5.58 1.70 22.51
CA ARG A 471 -5.43 3.09 22.06
C ARG A 471 -4.32 3.84 22.79
N SER A 472 -4.18 3.64 24.10
CA SER A 472 -3.16 4.32 24.90
C SER A 472 -1.74 4.06 24.39
N LEU A 473 -1.50 2.90 23.79
CA LEU A 473 -0.22 2.55 23.19
C LEU A 473 0.04 3.30 21.87
N LEU A 474 -1.02 3.65 21.14
CA LEU A 474 -0.94 4.35 19.85
C LEU A 474 -0.74 5.86 19.98
N GLU A 475 -0.92 6.43 21.17
CA GLU A 475 -0.76 7.87 21.39
C GLU A 475 0.71 8.33 21.20
N PRO A 476 0.95 9.53 20.66
CA PRO A 476 -0.06 10.47 20.16
C PRO A 476 -0.63 10.03 18.79
N VAL A 477 -1.96 10.05 18.65
CA VAL A 477 -2.63 9.84 17.36
C VAL A 477 -2.50 11.11 16.51
N VAL A 478 -2.04 10.95 15.27
CA VAL A 478 -1.90 12.04 14.29
C VAL A 478 -3.29 12.55 13.89
N THR A 479 -3.52 13.85 14.08
CA THR A 479 -4.80 14.52 13.79
C THR A 479 -4.77 15.30 12.48
N LEU A 480 -5.93 15.76 11.99
CA LEU A 480 -5.98 16.60 10.78
C LEU A 480 -5.19 17.90 10.94
N GLU A 481 -5.18 18.49 12.13
CA GLU A 481 -4.42 19.72 12.41
C GLU A 481 -2.92 19.46 12.22
N VAL A 482 -2.41 18.32 12.72
CA VAL A 482 -1.01 17.91 12.53
C VAL A 482 -0.70 17.70 11.05
N LEU A 483 -1.59 17.03 10.31
CA LEU A 483 -1.43 16.81 8.86
C LEU A 483 -1.50 18.12 8.06
N GLN A 484 -2.28 19.11 8.50
CA GLN A 484 -2.35 20.43 7.87
C GLN A 484 -1.06 21.23 8.09
N HIS A 485 -0.48 21.15 9.30
CA HIS A 485 0.80 21.78 9.60
C HIS A 485 2.00 21.05 8.96
N GLN A 486 1.88 19.75 8.74
CA GLN A 486 2.89 18.92 8.09
C GLN A 486 2.25 18.06 6.98
N PRO A 487 1.88 18.64 5.83
CA PRO A 487 1.24 17.89 4.76
C PRO A 487 2.20 16.93 4.07
N GLN A 488 1.69 15.79 3.59
CA GLN A 488 2.48 14.86 2.78
C GLN A 488 3.02 15.58 1.54
N PRO A 489 4.34 15.74 1.38
CA PRO A 489 4.90 16.54 0.30
C PRO A 489 4.52 16.02 -1.09
N VAL A 490 4.41 14.70 -1.24
CA VAL A 490 4.06 14.08 -2.53
C VAL A 490 2.60 14.37 -2.88
N THR A 491 1.68 14.19 -1.94
CA THR A 491 0.25 14.42 -2.15
C THR A 491 -0.02 15.90 -2.41
N LEU A 492 0.53 16.78 -1.58
CA LEU A 492 0.40 18.23 -1.75
C LEU A 492 0.91 18.70 -3.11
N LEU A 493 2.02 18.14 -3.60
CA LEU A 493 2.54 18.46 -4.92
C LEU A 493 1.55 18.06 -6.03
N TYR A 494 0.97 16.85 -5.95
CA TYR A 494 -0.07 16.43 -6.90
C TYR A 494 -1.28 17.35 -6.86
N GLU A 495 -1.79 17.69 -5.68
CA GLU A 495 -2.95 18.57 -5.52
C GLU A 495 -2.71 19.97 -6.08
N LEU A 496 -1.57 20.60 -5.76
CA LEU A 496 -1.23 21.93 -6.26
C LEU A 496 -1.05 21.96 -7.77
N CYS A 497 -0.43 20.93 -8.35
CA CYS A 497 -0.29 20.83 -9.79
C CYS A 497 -1.63 20.55 -10.48
N GLN A 498 -2.45 19.64 -9.94
CA GLN A 498 -3.77 19.33 -10.49
C GLN A 498 -4.71 20.54 -10.48
N LYS A 499 -4.73 21.33 -9.39
CA LYS A 499 -5.46 22.60 -9.32
C LYS A 499 -5.06 23.59 -10.41
N LYS A 500 -3.81 23.53 -10.86
CA LYS A 500 -3.26 24.36 -11.94
C LYS A 500 -3.35 23.71 -13.32
N GLY A 501 -4.02 22.57 -13.46
CA GLY A 501 -4.11 21.81 -14.71
C GLY A 501 -2.78 21.19 -15.16
N LYS A 502 -1.81 21.04 -14.26
CA LYS A 502 -0.46 20.53 -14.55
C LYS A 502 -0.32 19.06 -14.19
N THR A 503 0.52 18.36 -14.93
CA THR A 503 0.81 16.93 -14.75
C THR A 503 2.14 16.72 -14.03
N VAL A 504 2.17 15.87 -13.00
CA VAL A 504 3.38 15.56 -12.23
C VAL A 504 3.87 14.15 -12.53
N HIS A 505 5.14 14.03 -12.90
CA HIS A 505 5.80 12.75 -13.16
C HIS A 505 7.04 12.58 -12.28
N PHE A 506 7.17 11.43 -11.63
CA PHE A 506 8.36 11.08 -10.84
C PHE A 506 9.20 10.05 -11.58
N GLN A 507 10.46 10.38 -11.83
CA GLN A 507 11.42 9.45 -12.41
C GLN A 507 12.41 8.99 -11.33
N ASN A 508 12.48 7.67 -11.12
CA ASN A 508 13.39 7.09 -10.14
C ASN A 508 14.60 6.48 -10.84
N TRP A 509 15.79 6.74 -10.32
CA TRP A 509 17.03 6.16 -10.79
C TRP A 509 18.00 5.99 -9.62
N LYS A 510 19.08 5.24 -9.83
CA LYS A 510 20.07 4.96 -8.77
C LYS A 510 21.43 5.51 -9.16
N LYS A 511 22.11 6.11 -8.19
CA LYS A 511 23.53 6.49 -8.28
C LYS A 511 24.25 5.85 -7.10
N HIS A 512 25.06 4.83 -7.37
CA HIS A 512 25.73 4.00 -6.34
C HIS A 512 24.72 3.40 -5.34
N SER A 513 24.85 3.73 -4.04
CA SER A 513 24.00 3.25 -2.94
C SER A 513 22.83 4.18 -2.59
N ARG A 514 22.61 5.25 -3.35
CA ARG A 514 21.50 6.20 -3.13
C ARG A 514 20.48 6.11 -4.28
N ASN A 515 19.21 6.05 -3.90
CA ASN A 515 18.07 6.25 -4.78
C ASN A 515 17.91 7.76 -4.99
N ILE A 516 17.70 8.15 -6.24
CA ILE A 516 17.42 9.53 -6.61
C ILE A 516 16.07 9.54 -7.32
N THR A 517 15.22 10.47 -6.92
CA THR A 517 13.94 10.71 -7.55
C THR A 517 13.94 12.12 -8.12
N SER A 518 13.64 12.24 -9.41
CA SER A 518 13.47 13.51 -10.11
C SER A 518 11.98 13.78 -10.33
N VAL A 519 11.55 15.01 -10.08
CA VAL A 519 10.18 15.49 -10.28
C VAL A 519 10.14 16.31 -11.56
N PHE A 520 9.18 15.98 -12.42
CA PHE A 520 8.87 16.73 -13.62
C PHE A 520 7.43 17.23 -13.55
N VAL A 521 7.21 18.49 -13.91
CA VAL A 521 5.88 19.10 -14.03
C VAL A 521 5.70 19.54 -15.48
N ASP A 522 4.68 19.03 -16.16
CA ASP A 522 4.45 19.20 -17.61
C ASP A 522 5.69 18.89 -18.46
N GLY A 523 6.38 17.80 -18.12
CA GLY A 523 7.60 17.36 -18.79
C GLY A 523 8.86 18.17 -18.46
N LYS A 524 8.75 19.27 -17.70
CA LYS A 524 9.90 20.10 -17.29
C LYS A 524 10.45 19.64 -15.94
N PHE A 525 11.78 19.48 -15.86
CA PHE A 525 12.44 19.13 -14.60
C PHE A 525 12.29 20.26 -13.57
N VAL A 526 11.82 19.92 -12.36
CA VAL A 526 11.63 20.89 -11.27
C VAL A 526 12.69 20.68 -10.19
N ALA A 527 12.73 19.49 -9.59
CA ALA A 527 13.63 19.18 -8.48
C ALA A 527 14.02 17.71 -8.47
N SER A 528 15.06 17.39 -7.71
CA SER A 528 15.38 16.01 -7.37
C SER A 528 15.68 15.87 -5.88
N GLY A 529 15.39 14.69 -5.36
CA GLY A 529 15.68 14.29 -3.99
C GLY A 529 16.49 13.00 -4.00
N SER A 530 17.36 12.84 -3.01
CA SER A 530 18.15 11.63 -2.85
C SER A 530 17.99 11.06 -1.45
N SER A 531 17.99 9.73 -1.34
CA SER A 531 18.02 9.00 -0.08
C SER A 531 18.51 7.57 -0.29
N ARG A 532 18.86 6.87 0.79
CA ARG A 532 19.07 5.42 0.75
C ARG A 532 17.78 4.65 0.45
N MET A 533 16.62 5.21 0.77
CA MET A 533 15.29 4.62 0.53
C MET A 533 14.60 5.29 -0.66
N LYS A 534 13.83 4.52 -1.43
CA LYS A 534 13.15 5.03 -2.64
C LYS A 534 12.00 5.98 -2.26
N GLU A 535 11.27 5.63 -1.22
CA GLU A 535 10.12 6.35 -0.70
C GLU A 535 10.55 7.71 -0.13
N THR A 536 11.60 7.74 0.69
CA THR A 536 12.19 9.00 1.19
C THR A 536 12.83 9.83 0.09
N ALA A 537 13.45 9.21 -0.93
CA ALA A 537 13.97 9.96 -2.08
C ALA A 537 12.83 10.68 -2.82
N LYS A 538 11.69 10.00 -3.02
CA LYS A 538 10.48 10.59 -3.60
C LYS A 538 9.92 11.72 -2.74
N LEU A 539 9.85 11.52 -1.43
CA LEU A 539 9.38 12.52 -0.48
C LEU A 539 10.27 13.77 -0.46
N ASN A 540 11.60 13.59 -0.41
CA ASN A 540 12.57 14.68 -0.49
C ASN A 540 12.46 15.43 -1.83
N ALA A 541 12.30 14.70 -2.94
CA ALA A 541 12.16 15.31 -4.25
C ALA A 541 10.89 16.17 -4.34
N ALA A 542 9.79 15.70 -3.75
CA ALA A 542 8.55 16.45 -3.65
C ALA A 542 8.68 17.67 -2.74
N LYS A 543 9.34 17.58 -1.57
CA LYS A 543 9.64 18.73 -0.70
C LYS A 543 10.41 19.82 -1.47
N SER A 544 11.48 19.44 -2.16
CA SER A 544 12.28 20.37 -2.96
C SER A 544 11.49 20.96 -4.14
N ALA A 545 10.60 20.17 -4.76
CA ALA A 545 9.74 20.67 -5.83
C ALA A 545 8.72 21.70 -5.31
N LEU A 546 8.10 21.45 -4.16
CA LEU A 546 7.16 22.37 -3.53
C LEU A 546 7.80 23.71 -3.21
N MET A 547 9.00 23.71 -2.61
CA MET A 547 9.76 24.94 -2.32
C MET A 547 10.01 25.76 -3.59
N LYS A 548 10.50 25.12 -4.66
CA LYS A 548 10.74 25.80 -5.93
C LYS A 548 9.47 26.35 -6.58
N LEU A 549 8.36 25.60 -6.49
CA LEU A 549 7.09 26.04 -7.06
C LEU A 549 6.49 27.22 -6.28
N SER A 550 6.68 27.29 -4.96
CA SER A 550 6.29 28.46 -4.16
C SER A 550 7.17 29.69 -4.44
N GLU A 551 8.48 29.50 -4.61
CA GLU A 551 9.39 30.61 -4.95
C GLU A 551 9.06 31.24 -6.31
N LEU A 552 8.72 30.42 -7.31
CA LEU A 552 8.28 30.90 -8.63
C LEU A 552 6.96 31.69 -8.60
N GLU A 553 6.08 31.46 -7.62
CA GLU A 553 4.86 32.24 -7.45
C GLU A 553 5.11 33.62 -6.86
N HIS A 554 6.15 33.77 -6.04
CA HIS A 554 6.56 35.04 -5.46
C HIS A 554 7.28 35.95 -6.48
N LEU A 555 8.04 35.38 -7.43
CA LEU A 555 8.66 36.16 -8.51
C LEU A 555 7.65 36.74 -9.51
N ASN A 556 6.53 36.05 -9.78
CA ASN A 556 5.51 36.54 -10.71
C ASN A 556 4.72 37.77 -10.20
N ARG A 557 4.99 38.27 -8.98
CA ARG A 557 4.40 39.51 -8.43
C ARG A 557 5.31 40.73 -8.46
N GLY A 558 6.57 40.60 -8.87
CA GLY A 558 7.49 41.73 -8.97
C GLY A 558 8.10 41.79 -10.37
N GLU A 559 7.73 42.80 -11.16
CA GLU A 559 8.41 43.10 -12.41
C GLU A 559 9.89 43.42 -12.14
N VAL A 560 10.78 42.60 -12.69
CA VAL A 560 12.21 42.91 -12.83
C VAL A 560 12.53 42.80 -14.31
N GLU A 561 12.98 43.90 -14.91
CA GLU A 561 13.38 43.98 -16.31
C GLU A 561 14.54 43.00 -16.60
N ILE A 562 14.26 42.01 -17.45
CA ILE A 562 15.24 41.01 -17.92
C ILE A 562 15.95 41.60 -19.16
N PRO A 563 17.29 41.63 -19.24
CA PRO A 563 17.99 42.12 -20.43
C PRO A 563 17.70 41.25 -21.68
N ASP A 564 17.49 41.90 -22.83
CA ASP A 564 17.00 41.35 -24.13
C ASP A 564 17.70 40.10 -24.69
N TRP A 565 18.87 39.72 -24.20
CA TRP A 565 19.61 38.53 -24.65
C TRP A 565 19.23 37.21 -23.97
N ILE A 566 18.38 37.24 -22.94
CA ILE A 566 17.92 36.02 -22.23
C ILE A 566 16.70 35.39 -22.93
N ASP A 567 15.94 36.18 -23.71
CA ASP A 567 14.80 35.71 -24.50
C ASP A 567 15.20 35.21 -25.91
N GLY A 568 16.52 35.12 -26.16
CA GLY A 568 17.11 34.57 -27.38
C GLY A 568 17.21 33.02 -27.36
N PRO A 569 17.73 32.41 -28.44
CA PRO A 569 17.77 30.96 -28.63
C PRO A 569 18.29 30.17 -27.41
N PHE A 570 17.82 28.93 -27.25
CA PHE A 570 18.06 28.06 -26.08
C PHE A 570 19.55 27.91 -25.70
N GLU A 571 20.48 28.20 -26.62
CA GLU A 571 21.92 28.28 -26.39
C GLU A 571 22.47 29.68 -26.70
N ILE A 572 23.19 30.25 -25.73
CA ILE A 572 23.87 31.53 -25.90
C ILE A 572 25.10 31.31 -26.79
N GLU A 573 25.12 31.95 -27.96
CA GLU A 573 26.30 31.92 -28.83
C GLU A 573 27.49 32.62 -28.13
N GLY A 574 28.65 31.95 -28.14
CA GLY A 574 29.85 32.41 -27.45
C GLY A 574 29.75 32.41 -25.92
N ALA A 575 28.84 31.62 -25.32
CA ALA A 575 28.65 31.51 -23.87
C ALA A 575 29.95 31.29 -23.10
N LYS A 576 30.88 30.49 -23.63
CA LYS A 576 32.17 30.23 -22.97
C LYS A 576 32.99 31.51 -22.74
N GLN A 577 33.00 32.41 -23.72
CA GLN A 577 33.69 33.70 -23.63
C GLN A 577 32.94 34.68 -22.72
N LYS A 578 31.60 34.72 -22.84
CA LYS A 578 30.76 35.55 -21.97
C LYS A 578 30.87 35.17 -20.50
N LEU A 579 30.94 33.86 -20.20
CA LEU A 579 31.13 33.37 -18.83
C LEU A 579 32.51 33.73 -18.28
N LEU A 580 33.54 33.71 -19.13
CA LEU A 580 34.89 34.14 -18.78
C LEU A 580 34.92 35.63 -18.39
N GLU A 581 34.28 36.48 -19.19
CA GLU A 581 34.14 37.92 -18.91
C GLU A 581 33.35 38.19 -17.63
N LEU A 582 32.27 37.44 -17.38
CA LEU A 582 31.48 37.53 -16.16
C LEU A 582 32.29 37.16 -14.91
N CYS A 583 33.07 36.06 -14.96
CA CYS A 583 33.95 35.69 -13.85
C CYS A 583 34.99 36.79 -13.57
N GLY A 584 35.53 37.42 -14.62
CA GLY A 584 36.42 38.57 -14.49
C GLY A 584 35.78 39.76 -13.80
N LYS A 585 34.55 40.14 -14.19
CA LYS A 585 33.81 41.25 -13.56
C LYS A 585 33.50 41.00 -12.08
N LYS A 586 33.15 39.78 -11.70
CA LYS A 586 32.81 39.38 -10.31
C LYS A 586 34.04 38.95 -9.49
N LYS A 587 35.27 39.06 -10.04
CA LYS A 587 36.53 38.61 -9.41
C LYS A 587 36.52 37.14 -8.97
N TRP A 588 35.80 36.28 -9.69
CA TRP A 588 35.81 34.84 -9.47
C TRP A 588 36.98 34.17 -10.19
N SER A 589 37.31 32.95 -9.75
CA SER A 589 38.29 32.13 -10.46
C SER A 589 37.79 31.76 -11.86
N TYR A 590 38.72 31.56 -12.79
CA TYR A 590 38.36 31.24 -14.17
C TYR A 590 37.58 29.91 -14.27
N PRO A 591 36.55 29.84 -15.14
CA PRO A 591 35.73 28.66 -15.32
C PRO A 591 36.58 27.51 -15.87
N THR A 592 36.55 26.37 -15.19
CA THR A 592 37.24 25.14 -15.59
C THR A 592 36.24 24.17 -16.20
N TYR A 593 36.54 23.66 -17.39
CA TYR A 593 35.69 22.72 -18.11
C TYR A 593 36.22 21.30 -17.97
N SER A 594 35.33 20.33 -17.78
CA SER A 594 35.68 18.91 -17.66
C SER A 594 34.76 18.06 -18.54
N ARG A 595 35.34 17.05 -19.20
CA ARG A 595 34.58 16.07 -19.99
C ARG A 595 34.04 15.00 -19.06
N GLU A 596 32.72 14.89 -18.96
CA GLU A 596 32.04 13.98 -18.02
C GLU A 596 31.66 12.66 -18.69
N LYS A 597 31.27 12.70 -19.98
CA LYS A 597 30.95 11.49 -20.77
C LYS A 597 31.37 11.65 -22.24
N GLU A 598 31.90 10.56 -22.78
CA GLU A 598 32.12 10.34 -24.22
C GLU A 598 31.43 9.02 -24.59
N MET A 599 30.46 9.08 -25.51
CA MET A 599 29.65 7.93 -25.90
C MET A 599 29.55 7.85 -27.43
N GLY A 600 29.44 6.63 -27.97
CA GLY A 600 29.22 6.40 -29.40
C GLY A 600 30.46 5.93 -30.17
N PRO A 601 30.25 5.34 -31.37
CA PRO A 601 31.33 4.90 -32.25
C PRO A 601 32.12 6.10 -32.78
N THR A 602 33.34 5.88 -33.29
CA THR A 602 34.29 6.95 -33.69
C THR A 602 33.69 7.98 -34.67
N ASN A 603 32.70 7.59 -35.46
CA ASN A 603 32.04 8.44 -36.46
C ASN A 603 30.77 9.16 -35.96
N ASP A 604 30.33 8.92 -34.72
CA ASP A 604 29.16 9.58 -34.10
C ASP A 604 29.39 9.76 -32.59
N LYS A 605 30.50 10.42 -32.24
CA LYS A 605 30.87 10.68 -30.85
C LYS A 605 30.04 11.81 -30.27
N LYS A 606 29.45 11.53 -29.11
CA LYS A 606 28.67 12.47 -28.30
C LYS A 606 29.41 12.80 -27.02
N PHE A 607 29.44 14.08 -26.68
CA PHE A 607 30.17 14.64 -25.55
C PHE A 607 29.21 15.37 -24.62
N ILE A 608 29.42 15.17 -23.31
CA ILE A 608 28.79 15.97 -22.25
C ILE A 608 29.92 16.58 -21.42
N CYS A 609 29.90 17.90 -21.26
CA CYS A 609 30.89 18.64 -20.48
C CYS A 609 30.24 19.30 -19.27
N SER A 610 31.02 19.48 -18.21
CA SER A 610 30.66 20.32 -17.07
C SER A 610 31.55 21.56 -17.01
N VAL A 611 31.04 22.63 -16.42
CA VAL A 611 31.81 23.84 -16.08
C VAL A 611 31.77 24.05 -14.57
N LYS A 612 32.93 24.38 -14.00
CA LYS A 612 33.12 24.67 -12.57
C LYS A 612 33.72 26.04 -12.37
N ILE A 613 33.12 26.84 -11.48
CA ILE A 613 33.61 28.17 -11.08
C ILE A 613 33.81 28.17 -9.57
N PRO A 614 35.07 28.20 -9.10
CA PRO A 614 35.36 28.44 -7.69
C PRO A 614 35.01 29.88 -7.29
N THR A 615 34.18 30.03 -6.27
CA THR A 615 33.78 31.30 -5.65
C THR A 615 34.11 31.29 -4.15
N SER A 616 34.02 32.44 -3.48
CA SER A 616 34.24 32.54 -2.02
C SER A 616 33.22 31.75 -1.19
N GLU A 617 32.04 31.45 -1.75
CA GLU A 617 30.95 30.73 -1.07
C GLU A 617 30.91 29.24 -1.42
N GLY A 618 31.78 28.78 -2.33
CA GLY A 618 31.83 27.39 -2.78
C GLY A 618 32.13 27.25 -4.27
N VAL A 619 32.03 26.03 -4.79
CA VAL A 619 32.27 25.74 -6.21
C VAL A 619 30.94 25.60 -6.92
N LEU A 620 30.64 26.52 -7.83
CA LEU A 620 29.49 26.43 -8.72
C LEU A 620 29.80 25.42 -9.82
N CYS A 621 28.89 24.49 -10.09
CA CYS A 621 29.06 23.46 -11.11
C CYS A 621 27.79 23.31 -11.96
N MET A 622 27.94 23.27 -13.28
CA MET A 622 26.84 23.05 -14.23
C MET A 622 27.23 22.02 -15.28
N MET A 623 26.29 21.16 -15.67
CA MET A 623 26.47 20.16 -16.72
C MET A 623 25.71 20.62 -17.97
N GLY A 624 26.39 20.61 -19.12
CA GLY A 624 25.82 20.95 -20.43
C GLY A 624 25.02 19.81 -21.05
N ASP A 625 24.33 20.13 -22.13
CA ASP A 625 23.61 19.16 -22.95
C ASP A 625 24.57 18.33 -23.83
N GLU A 626 24.05 17.21 -24.33
CA GLU A 626 24.78 16.31 -25.22
C GLU A 626 25.03 16.96 -26.60
N LYS A 627 26.29 16.99 -27.04
CA LYS A 627 26.67 17.56 -28.34
C LYS A 627 27.67 16.68 -29.10
N ASN A 628 27.68 16.82 -30.42
CA ASN A 628 28.56 16.05 -31.31
C ASN A 628 30.00 16.58 -31.36
N ARG A 629 30.26 17.77 -30.79
CA ARG A 629 31.60 18.36 -30.68
C ARG A 629 31.85 18.82 -29.26
N ILE A 630 33.08 18.65 -28.79
CA ILE A 630 33.50 19.07 -27.43
C ILE A 630 33.27 20.58 -27.23
N LYS A 631 33.61 21.41 -28.23
CA LYS A 631 33.42 22.87 -28.15
C LYS A 631 31.96 23.25 -27.92
N ASP A 632 31.03 22.54 -28.55
CA ASP A 632 29.59 22.80 -28.44
C ASP A 632 29.07 22.33 -27.08
N ALA A 633 29.56 21.17 -26.58
CA ALA A 633 29.22 20.67 -25.25
C ALA A 633 29.71 21.60 -24.12
N GLU A 634 30.91 22.17 -24.27
CA GLU A 634 31.43 23.18 -23.35
C GLU A 634 30.64 24.49 -23.43
N ASN A 635 30.27 24.94 -24.64
CA ASN A 635 29.45 26.14 -24.79
C ASN A 635 28.05 25.96 -24.20
N SER A 636 27.45 24.78 -24.33
CA SER A 636 26.19 24.41 -23.70
C SER A 636 26.28 24.46 -22.17
N ALA A 637 27.33 23.87 -21.58
CA ALA A 637 27.58 23.94 -20.14
C ALA A 637 27.75 25.40 -19.65
N ALA A 638 28.46 26.23 -20.41
CA ALA A 638 28.62 27.65 -20.12
C ALA A 638 27.30 28.43 -20.20
N SER A 639 26.47 28.15 -21.22
CA SER A 639 25.18 28.80 -21.43
C SER A 639 24.22 28.53 -20.27
N LEU A 640 24.13 27.27 -19.83
CA LEU A 640 23.32 26.90 -18.67
C LEU A 640 23.85 27.50 -17.36
N MET A 641 25.18 27.60 -17.21
CA MET A 641 25.78 28.25 -16.04
C MET A 641 25.45 29.74 -15.99
N ILE A 642 25.54 30.47 -17.11
CA ILE A 642 25.17 31.88 -17.18
C ILE A 642 23.71 32.08 -16.77
N ARG A 643 22.79 31.27 -17.30
CA ARG A 643 21.37 31.36 -16.95
C ARG A 643 21.12 31.10 -15.46
N ALA A 644 21.71 30.05 -14.91
CA ALA A 644 21.59 29.74 -13.49
C ALA A 644 22.16 30.85 -12.59
N LEU A 645 23.24 31.52 -13.02
CA LEU A 645 23.81 32.67 -12.30
C LEU A 645 22.90 33.90 -12.33
N TYR A 646 22.14 34.12 -13.42
CA TYR A 646 21.15 35.20 -13.51
C TYR A 646 19.91 34.87 -12.65
N GLU A 647 19.40 33.65 -12.71
CA GLU A 647 18.22 33.20 -11.96
C GLU A 647 18.44 33.16 -10.43
N SER A 648 19.70 33.05 -9.99
CA SER A 648 20.08 33.01 -8.57
C SER A 648 20.43 34.37 -7.96
N ASN A 649 20.27 35.48 -8.69
CA ASN A 649 20.67 36.84 -8.28
C ASN A 649 22.15 36.99 -7.85
N LEU A 650 23.03 36.03 -8.16
CA LEU A 650 24.47 36.18 -7.94
C LEU A 650 25.10 37.22 -8.89
N LEU A 651 24.37 37.61 -9.94
CA LEU A 651 24.76 38.61 -10.92
C LEU A 651 24.22 40.03 -10.66
N SER A 652 23.22 40.20 -9.80
CA SER A 652 22.77 41.54 -9.35
C SER A 652 23.81 42.28 -8.51
#